data_AF-A0A7J6RA19-F1
#
_entry.id   AF-A0A7J6RA19-F1
#
_cell.length_a   1.000
_cell.length_b   1.000
_cell.length_c   1.000
_cell.angle_alpha   90.00
_cell.angle_beta   90.00
_cell.angle_gamma   90.00
#
_symmetry.space_group_name_H-M   'P 1'
#
loop_
_entity.id
_entity.type
_entity.pdbx_description
1 polymer ?
#
loop_
_entity_poly.entity_id
_entity_poly.type
_entity_poly.pdbx_seq_one_letter_code
_entity_poly.pdbx_strand_id
1 'polypeptide(L)'
;MESIKVRYDGSVRNEMDEVVQFLTSETLGVTGGTFLAVPVLREELEYGEDGMTAEYIEDQDIELMKISHERLAAIAKHDYLNPDYGRGWIKDEKVRSNIRMDHEIQAVLDREFENLREMKRLLCTKVYRDGESRQHIPINVRRLIDQCHYLFPAEEDPDFYPPQEVVQKVEETLDRLRVIRGLTDDQVLGWEAQHNATVVLQAHLRYHLASRKLLERDRLGQRAVDWLLGEVEQRFEKSLVAAGESVGTIAAQSIGEPATQMTLNTFHFAGVGSKNVTLGVPRLKEIINVAKNLKTPSMTVYLQPDYASDDAKAKQVQSELEHTTLGKITSYTQILFDPDVRTSILEEDRQLVEEYYELPEDDFDSSRCSPWVLRIKLDNSVMIDKKLSTRFVGQKIVEDYGGDVQCIVSDDNSENLIVRIRLLRDTEAAEEGSPEVKEDEDDEDYDGEEDFRLLKKVEGSLLSDLTLKGIPGVTKCYMRQDNRVQYSNDVGTFARSREWVLDTDGCNLEQVLTMEAVDSTRTFSNDIVEILNVLGIEACRKALLNELRQVISFDGSYVNYRHMSVLCDTMCQKGHLMSITRHGINRVERGPLMRSSFEEMVEMLMDAACYAETDHMRGVSENIMLGQLAPIGTAECELLIDTDKLVDARPVLPEDDLVLREAAKDTGDMAVGDSTPRDAADVAFGNISSPMAGEWSGGYDGGMLSPTSGMMASGMYDAMSPGGAFSPTSYAQSPGSALMSPFSPSAMSEFTPSASVGGGMTPFSPFSEAGPMTPGSALSPSYSPTSPSSGPASTAMSPSYSPTSPA
;
A
#
# COMPACT_ATOMS: atom_id res chain seq x y z
N MET A 1 1.25 8.94 14.33
CA MET A 1 0.54 9.80 13.37
C MET A 1 0.40 11.21 13.90
N GLU A 2 -0.46 11.50 14.89
CA GLU A 2 -0.69 12.89 15.36
C GLU A 2 0.59 13.67 15.77
N SER A 3 1.52 13.02 16.46
CA SER A 3 2.79 13.59 16.92
C SER A 3 3.92 13.50 15.91
N ILE A 4 3.65 13.04 14.68
CA ILE A 4 4.65 12.87 13.62
C ILE A 4 4.62 14.12 12.72
N LYS A 5 5.75 14.84 12.71
CA LYS A 5 5.92 16.14 12.06
C LYS A 5 7.30 16.29 11.44
N VAL A 6 7.43 17.21 10.49
CA VAL A 6 8.74 17.63 9.98
C VAL A 6 9.41 18.57 10.98
N ARG A 7 10.68 18.35 11.30
CA ARG A 7 11.51 19.21 12.15
C ARG A 7 12.31 20.22 11.32
N TYR A 8 12.96 21.18 11.99
CA TYR A 8 13.77 22.23 11.32
C TYR A 8 15.07 21.74 10.68
N ASP A 9 15.52 20.51 10.96
CA ASP A 9 16.56 19.85 10.16
C ASP A 9 16.04 19.33 8.81
N GLY A 10 14.72 19.10 8.70
CA GLY A 10 14.01 18.50 7.57
C GLY A 10 13.60 17.03 7.77
N SER A 11 13.92 16.44 8.92
CA SER A 11 13.58 15.04 9.24
C SER A 11 12.13 14.92 9.73
N VAL A 12 11.54 13.73 9.55
CA VAL A 12 10.23 13.41 10.12
C VAL A 12 10.46 12.71 11.47
N ARG A 13 10.13 13.37 12.59
CA ARG A 13 10.31 12.83 13.96
C ARG A 13 8.98 12.69 14.71
N ASN A 14 8.98 11.86 15.76
CA ASN A 14 7.86 11.71 16.70
C ASN A 14 8.05 12.59 17.97
N GLU A 15 7.11 12.50 18.94
CA GLU A 15 7.16 13.25 20.22
C GLU A 15 8.41 12.98 21.08
N MET A 16 8.95 11.77 21.01
CA MET A 16 10.16 11.34 21.73
C MET A 16 11.44 11.77 21.00
N ASP A 17 11.28 12.47 19.86
CA ASP A 17 12.31 12.88 18.90
C ASP A 17 12.99 11.73 18.13
N GLU A 18 12.32 10.58 18.03
CA GLU A 18 12.82 9.47 17.22
C GLU A 18 12.53 9.71 15.73
N VAL A 19 13.55 9.53 14.89
CA VAL A 19 13.48 9.71 13.44
C VAL A 19 12.68 8.59 12.79
N VAL A 20 11.57 8.96 12.11
CA VAL A 20 10.67 8.08 11.35
C VAL A 20 11.04 8.07 9.87
N GLN A 21 11.41 9.23 9.32
CA GLN A 21 12.05 9.38 8.00
C GLN A 21 13.25 10.31 8.15
N PHE A 22 14.40 9.90 7.61
CA PHE A 22 15.71 10.52 7.87
C PHE A 22 15.97 11.76 7.01
N LEU A 23 16.85 12.65 7.49
CA LEU A 23 17.96 13.04 6.62
C LEU A 23 19.21 12.31 7.09
N THR A 24 20.20 12.18 6.22
CA THR A 24 21.45 11.49 6.54
C THR A 24 22.18 12.02 7.77
N SER A 25 22.74 11.07 8.53
CA SER A 25 23.94 11.27 9.32
C SER A 25 23.85 12.33 10.44
N GLU A 26 23.09 12.01 11.50
CA GLU A 26 23.55 12.45 12.82
C GLU A 26 24.96 11.89 13.05
N THR A 27 25.95 12.77 13.23
CA THR A 27 27.32 12.40 13.59
C THR A 27 27.37 11.92 15.04
N LEU A 28 27.06 10.63 15.24
CA LEU A 28 27.23 9.92 16.50
C LEU A 28 28.64 10.17 17.05
N GLY A 29 28.72 11.00 18.10
CA GLY A 29 29.99 11.42 18.70
C GLY A 29 30.75 10.22 19.25
N VAL A 30 31.88 9.86 18.63
CA VAL A 30 32.60 8.62 18.92
C VAL A 30 33.32 8.69 20.27
N THR A 31 32.61 8.33 21.34
CA THR A 31 33.15 8.15 22.71
C THR A 31 33.47 6.69 23.04
N GLY A 32 34.14 6.01 22.10
CA GLY A 32 35.02 4.87 22.35
C GLY A 32 34.42 3.58 22.92
N GLY A 33 34.22 2.57 22.07
CA GLY A 33 33.92 1.20 22.52
C GLY A 33 33.63 0.24 21.38
N THR A 34 34.60 -0.62 21.06
CA THR A 34 34.53 -1.70 20.06
C THR A 34 33.21 -2.50 20.03
N PHE A 35 32.57 -2.58 18.86
CA PHE A 35 31.90 -3.81 18.40
C PHE A 35 31.94 -3.91 16.86
N LEU A 36 31.86 -5.14 16.34
CA LEU A 36 31.82 -5.42 14.90
C LEU A 36 30.41 -5.21 14.36
N ALA A 37 30.24 -4.27 13.44
CA ALA A 37 29.01 -4.08 12.67
C ALA A 37 29.27 -4.38 11.18
N VAL A 38 28.39 -5.16 10.57
CA VAL A 38 28.36 -5.36 9.11
C VAL A 38 27.73 -4.11 8.48
N PRO A 39 28.27 -3.54 7.39
CA PRO A 39 27.67 -2.41 6.72
C PRO A 39 26.41 -2.84 5.96
N VAL A 40 25.27 -2.84 6.65
CA VAL A 40 23.95 -2.85 6.02
C VAL A 40 23.71 -1.44 5.49
N LEU A 41 23.62 -1.28 4.17
CA LEU A 41 23.23 -0.03 3.53
C LEU A 41 21.81 0.32 3.98
N ARG A 42 21.69 1.36 4.79
CA ARG A 42 20.41 1.95 5.22
C ARG A 42 20.34 3.38 4.72
N GLU A 43 19.73 3.52 3.56
CA GLU A 43 19.35 4.79 2.96
C GLU A 43 17.82 4.88 3.04
N GLU A 44 17.34 5.57 4.06
CA GLU A 44 15.98 6.12 4.06
C GLU A 44 16.11 7.64 3.99
N LEU A 45 15.17 8.30 3.31
CA LEU A 45 15.27 9.69 2.90
C LEU A 45 14.19 10.55 3.55
N GLU A 46 14.12 11.80 3.11
CA GLU A 46 13.39 12.92 3.71
C GLU A 46 11.86 12.71 3.69
N TYR A 47 11.05 13.73 4.04
CA TYR A 47 9.58 13.58 3.99
C TYR A 47 9.12 13.07 2.62
N GLY A 48 8.54 11.87 2.60
CA GLY A 48 8.10 11.20 1.37
C GLY A 48 9.23 10.78 0.42
N GLU A 49 10.45 10.64 0.93
CA GLU A 49 11.70 10.30 0.23
C GLU A 49 12.23 11.35 -0.76
N ASP A 50 11.58 12.51 -0.89
CA ASP A 50 11.98 13.62 -1.78
C ASP A 50 12.04 15.01 -1.09
N GLY A 51 11.60 15.12 0.17
CA GLY A 51 11.57 16.37 0.93
C GLY A 51 10.59 17.43 0.42
N MET A 52 9.68 17.05 -0.49
CA MET A 52 8.67 17.94 -1.07
C MET A 52 7.35 17.88 -0.30
N THR A 53 6.49 18.89 -0.43
CA THR A 53 5.08 18.78 0.00
C THR A 53 4.20 18.22 -1.11
N ALA A 54 3.06 17.62 -0.75
CA ALA A 54 2.13 17.00 -1.69
C ALA A 54 1.47 18.01 -2.66
N GLU A 55 1.32 19.27 -2.25
CA GLU A 55 0.51 20.27 -2.95
C GLU A 55 1.10 20.76 -4.29
N TYR A 56 2.42 20.73 -4.43
CA TYR A 56 3.14 21.26 -5.60
C TYR A 56 3.63 20.18 -6.57
N ILE A 57 3.13 18.94 -6.42
CA ILE A 57 3.50 17.79 -7.23
C ILE A 57 2.42 17.53 -8.28
N GLU A 58 2.84 17.33 -9.53
CA GLU A 58 1.94 17.09 -10.66
C GLU A 58 2.23 15.76 -11.37
N ASP A 59 1.20 15.21 -12.00
CA ASP A 59 1.34 14.07 -12.91
C ASP A 59 2.15 14.45 -14.15
N GLN A 60 3.37 13.94 -14.23
CA GLN A 60 4.28 14.19 -15.33
C GLN A 60 4.72 12.89 -16.02
N ASP A 61 5.07 13.02 -17.30
CA ASP A 61 5.53 11.91 -18.12
C ASP A 61 7.06 12.02 -18.26
N ILE A 62 7.81 11.08 -17.67
CA ILE A 62 9.27 11.00 -17.82
C ILE A 62 9.59 10.54 -19.27
N GLU A 63 9.66 11.50 -20.19
CA GLU A 63 9.97 11.27 -21.60
C GLU A 63 11.28 10.52 -21.81
N LEU A 64 12.28 10.75 -20.95
CA LEU A 64 13.60 10.11 -20.98
C LEU A 64 13.50 8.57 -20.94
N MET A 65 12.48 8.01 -20.27
CA MET A 65 12.20 6.57 -20.21
C MET A 65 11.50 6.04 -21.48
N LYS A 66 10.76 6.88 -22.21
CA LYS A 66 9.95 6.48 -23.39
C LYS A 66 10.75 6.44 -24.69
N ILE A 67 11.73 7.33 -24.85
CA ILE A 67 12.50 7.50 -26.10
C ILE A 67 13.57 6.42 -26.29
N SER A 68 13.78 5.93 -27.52
CA SER A 68 14.91 5.03 -27.83
C SER A 68 16.27 5.74 -27.72
N HIS A 69 17.38 4.98 -27.70
CA HIS A 69 18.72 5.58 -27.71
C HIS A 69 18.98 6.41 -28.98
N GLU A 70 18.53 5.96 -30.15
CA GLU A 70 18.58 6.74 -31.40
C GLU A 70 17.80 8.06 -31.29
N ARG A 71 16.59 8.03 -30.69
CA ARG A 71 15.75 9.22 -30.57
C ARG A 71 16.28 10.21 -29.53
N LEU A 72 16.90 9.72 -28.45
CA LEU A 72 17.63 10.56 -27.49
C LEU A 72 18.83 11.24 -28.16
N ALA A 73 19.64 10.49 -28.93
CA ALA A 73 20.76 11.06 -29.70
C ALA A 73 20.29 12.15 -30.69
N ALA A 74 19.18 11.91 -31.41
CA ALA A 74 18.62 12.88 -32.34
C ALA A 74 18.03 14.16 -31.69
N ILE A 75 17.82 14.18 -30.37
CA ILE A 75 17.28 15.33 -29.63
C ILE A 75 18.37 16.06 -28.82
N ALA A 76 19.25 15.32 -28.16
CA ALA A 76 20.19 15.87 -27.18
C ALA A 76 21.66 15.85 -27.62
N LYS A 77 22.09 14.89 -28.45
CA LYS A 77 23.51 14.81 -28.84
C LYS A 77 23.87 15.92 -29.85
N HIS A 78 24.97 16.62 -29.64
CA HIS A 78 25.53 17.55 -30.61
C HIS A 78 26.34 16.81 -31.70
N ASP A 79 26.18 17.23 -32.96
CA ASP A 79 26.78 16.58 -34.14
C ASP A 79 27.75 17.56 -34.84
N TYR A 80 28.82 17.93 -34.14
CA TYR A 80 29.78 18.94 -34.61
C TYR A 80 30.49 18.54 -35.92
N LEU A 81 30.58 17.24 -36.24
CA LEU A 81 31.14 16.72 -37.49
C LEU A 81 30.31 17.08 -38.73
N ASN A 82 29.00 17.30 -38.57
CA ASN A 82 28.08 17.55 -39.67
C ASN A 82 28.17 19.02 -40.15
N PRO A 83 28.44 19.28 -41.46
CA PRO A 83 28.51 20.62 -42.02
C PRO A 83 27.25 21.49 -41.82
N ASP A 84 26.08 20.88 -41.59
CA ASP A 84 24.80 21.58 -41.37
C ASP A 84 24.40 21.70 -39.88
N TYR A 85 25.13 21.11 -38.93
CA TYR A 85 24.86 21.30 -37.49
C TYR A 85 24.82 22.79 -37.10
N GLY A 86 23.90 23.16 -36.20
CA GLY A 86 23.66 24.54 -35.73
C GLY A 86 22.93 25.46 -36.72
N ARG A 87 22.71 25.05 -37.98
CA ARG A 87 22.22 25.94 -39.04
C ARG A 87 20.78 26.39 -38.80
N GLY A 88 20.62 27.67 -38.45
CA GLY A 88 19.32 28.32 -38.24
C GLY A 88 18.93 28.55 -36.78
N TRP A 89 19.65 27.94 -35.82
CA TRP A 89 19.48 28.19 -34.38
C TRP A 89 20.76 28.75 -33.72
N ILE A 90 21.96 28.36 -34.19
CA ILE A 90 23.19 29.11 -33.93
C ILE A 90 23.32 30.18 -35.01
N LYS A 91 23.03 31.45 -34.65
CA LYS A 91 23.04 32.58 -35.60
C LYS A 91 24.44 33.10 -35.95
N ASP A 92 25.41 33.00 -35.03
CA ASP A 92 26.80 33.42 -35.29
C ASP A 92 27.66 32.26 -35.81
N GLU A 93 28.09 32.38 -37.08
CA GLU A 93 28.98 31.42 -37.73
C GLU A 93 30.37 31.35 -37.04
N LYS A 94 30.78 32.36 -36.25
CA LYS A 94 31.98 32.28 -35.40
C LYS A 94 31.81 31.30 -34.26
N VAL A 95 30.72 31.40 -33.48
CA VAL A 95 30.41 30.45 -32.40
C VAL A 95 30.32 29.04 -32.99
N ARG A 96 29.63 28.90 -34.13
CA ARG A 96 29.48 27.64 -34.86
C ARG A 96 30.80 27.04 -35.36
N SER A 97 31.76 27.86 -35.80
CA SER A 97 33.08 27.38 -36.23
C SER A 97 34.00 27.09 -35.06
N ASN A 98 33.94 27.85 -33.96
CA ASN A 98 34.65 27.55 -32.71
C ASN A 98 34.26 26.17 -32.16
N ILE A 99 32.95 25.87 -32.02
CA ILE A 99 32.44 24.56 -31.54
C ILE A 99 32.98 23.37 -32.37
N ARG A 100 33.34 23.57 -33.64
CA ARG A 100 33.93 22.52 -34.48
C ARG A 100 35.44 22.35 -34.30
N MET A 101 36.16 23.41 -33.94
CA MET A 101 37.62 23.41 -33.85
C MET A 101 38.12 23.18 -32.41
N ASP A 102 37.29 23.49 -31.41
CA ASP A 102 37.65 23.44 -30.00
C ASP A 102 37.18 22.13 -29.34
N HIS A 103 38.13 21.37 -28.79
CA HIS A 103 37.87 20.09 -28.13
C HIS A 103 37.41 20.24 -26.68
N GLU A 104 37.68 21.36 -26.00
CA GLU A 104 37.19 21.61 -24.63
C GLU A 104 35.68 21.86 -24.67
N ILE A 105 35.22 22.65 -25.64
CA ILE A 105 33.79 22.87 -25.92
C ILE A 105 33.09 21.55 -26.26
N GLN A 106 33.69 20.72 -27.13
CA GLN A 106 33.13 19.41 -27.49
C GLN A 106 33.01 18.49 -26.28
N ALA A 107 34.02 18.46 -25.40
CA ALA A 107 34.00 17.63 -24.19
C ALA A 107 32.86 17.99 -23.23
N VAL A 108 32.53 19.28 -23.06
CA VAL A 108 31.37 19.73 -22.26
C VAL A 108 30.05 19.24 -22.87
N LEU A 109 29.91 19.36 -24.20
CA LEU A 109 28.68 18.99 -24.92
C LEU A 109 28.47 17.47 -25.03
N ASP A 110 29.52 16.67 -25.16
CA ASP A 110 29.43 15.21 -25.10
C ASP A 110 29.22 14.71 -23.65
N ARG A 111 29.75 15.41 -22.63
CA ARG A 111 29.48 15.12 -21.21
C ARG A 111 28.01 15.32 -20.86
N GLU A 112 27.37 16.40 -21.33
CA GLU A 112 25.92 16.60 -21.20
C GLU A 112 25.14 15.38 -21.71
N PHE A 113 25.52 14.87 -22.89
CA PHE A 113 24.83 13.75 -23.53
C PHE A 113 25.03 12.41 -22.79
N GLU A 114 26.25 12.10 -22.34
CA GLU A 114 26.50 10.85 -21.62
C GLU A 114 25.88 10.87 -20.22
N ASN A 115 25.84 12.03 -19.54
CA ASN A 115 25.09 12.21 -18.28
C ASN A 115 23.61 11.85 -18.46
N LEU A 116 22.95 12.35 -19.52
CA LEU A 116 21.55 12.01 -19.84
C LEU A 116 21.36 10.51 -20.12
N ARG A 117 22.35 9.86 -20.73
CA ARG A 117 22.32 8.42 -21.04
C ARG A 117 22.51 7.57 -19.78
N GLU A 118 23.39 7.97 -18.86
CA GLU A 118 23.58 7.32 -17.57
C GLU A 118 22.33 7.45 -16.69
N MET A 119 21.77 8.65 -16.56
CA MET A 119 20.52 8.87 -15.80
C MET A 119 19.35 8.08 -16.38
N LYS A 120 19.23 8.00 -17.71
CA LYS A 120 18.24 7.12 -18.34
C LYS A 120 18.44 5.66 -17.95
N ARG A 121 19.68 5.16 -17.98
CA ARG A 121 20.00 3.79 -17.56
C ARG A 121 19.67 3.56 -16.09
N LEU A 122 19.98 4.53 -15.22
CA LEU A 122 19.70 4.49 -13.79
C LEU A 122 18.19 4.36 -13.53
N LEU A 123 17.38 5.26 -14.13
CA LEU A 123 15.92 5.22 -14.05
C LEU A 123 15.36 3.88 -14.55
N CYS A 124 15.71 3.45 -15.76
CA CYS A 124 15.10 2.27 -16.38
C CYS A 124 15.57 0.91 -15.85
N THR A 125 16.66 0.85 -15.05
CA THR A 125 17.21 -0.42 -14.53
C THR A 125 17.22 -0.54 -13.01
N LYS A 126 17.35 0.56 -12.27
CA LYS A 126 17.27 0.57 -10.80
C LYS A 126 15.89 1.04 -10.29
N VAL A 127 15.43 2.20 -10.74
CA VAL A 127 14.27 2.89 -10.15
C VAL A 127 12.94 2.32 -10.66
N TYR A 128 12.64 2.50 -11.95
CA TYR A 128 11.36 2.16 -12.58
C TYR A 128 11.50 0.94 -13.50
N ARG A 129 11.65 -0.24 -12.88
CA ARG A 129 11.83 -1.53 -13.57
C ARG A 129 10.59 -2.03 -14.32
N ASP A 130 9.42 -1.56 -13.89
CA ASP A 130 8.10 -1.78 -14.50
C ASP A 130 7.89 -1.00 -15.81
N GLY A 131 8.65 0.08 -16.02
CA GLY A 131 8.46 1.03 -17.10
C GLY A 131 7.26 1.96 -16.91
N GLU A 132 6.78 2.18 -15.67
CA GLU A 132 5.74 3.17 -15.37
C GLU A 132 6.33 4.59 -15.54
N SER A 133 6.11 5.19 -16.71
CA SER A 133 6.69 6.49 -17.09
C SER A 133 5.93 7.70 -16.56
N ARG A 134 4.67 7.52 -16.14
CA ARG A 134 3.84 8.57 -15.55
C ARG A 134 4.12 8.57 -14.07
N GLN A 135 4.74 9.64 -13.58
CA GLN A 135 5.22 9.77 -12.22
C GLN A 135 4.79 11.13 -11.66
N HIS A 136 4.64 11.19 -10.35
CA HIS A 136 4.23 12.41 -9.64
C HIS A 136 5.51 13.19 -9.30
N ILE A 137 5.76 14.30 -10.00
CA ILE A 137 7.02 15.07 -9.91
C ILE A 137 6.69 16.56 -9.75
N PRO A 138 7.38 17.32 -8.88
CA PRO A 138 7.22 18.78 -8.82
C PRO A 138 7.73 19.45 -10.11
N ILE A 139 7.40 20.74 -10.29
CA ILE A 139 7.86 21.60 -11.39
C ILE A 139 7.48 21.07 -12.79
N ASN A 140 6.33 21.53 -13.32
CA ASN A 140 5.90 21.21 -14.67
C ASN A 140 6.70 21.99 -15.74
N VAL A 141 7.81 21.40 -16.22
CA VAL A 141 8.75 22.07 -17.14
C VAL A 141 8.15 22.31 -18.53
N ARG A 142 7.23 21.45 -19.00
CA ARG A 142 6.53 21.70 -20.28
C ARG A 142 5.73 23.02 -20.20
N ARG A 143 4.91 23.15 -19.15
CA ARG A 143 4.13 24.37 -18.90
C ARG A 143 5.01 25.61 -18.68
N LEU A 144 6.22 25.45 -18.15
CA LEU A 144 7.21 26.53 -18.07
C LEU A 144 7.72 26.97 -19.44
N ILE A 145 8.05 26.03 -20.34
CA ILE A 145 8.48 26.34 -21.71
C ILE A 145 7.33 27.00 -22.51
N ASP A 146 6.09 26.53 -22.34
CA ASP A 146 4.90 27.18 -22.90
C ASP A 146 4.72 28.62 -22.37
N GLN A 147 5.01 28.85 -21.08
CA GLN A 147 5.03 30.20 -20.48
C GLN A 147 6.18 31.06 -21.03
N CYS A 148 7.37 30.50 -21.28
CA CYS A 148 8.47 31.20 -21.95
C CYS A 148 8.06 31.70 -23.34
N HIS A 149 7.43 30.84 -24.15
CA HIS A 149 6.95 31.20 -25.48
C HIS A 149 5.91 32.33 -25.49
N TYR A 150 5.10 32.43 -24.43
CA TYR A 150 4.11 33.51 -24.29
C TYR A 150 4.73 34.83 -23.81
N LEU A 151 5.70 34.77 -22.89
CA LEU A 151 6.34 35.96 -22.30
C LEU A 151 7.48 36.52 -23.17
N PHE A 152 8.15 35.66 -23.95
CA PHE A 152 9.31 36.00 -24.77
C PHE A 152 9.18 35.36 -26.16
N PRO A 153 8.38 35.95 -27.08
CA PRO A 153 8.26 35.45 -28.44
C PRO A 153 9.62 35.43 -29.15
N ALA A 154 9.92 34.35 -29.88
CA ALA A 154 11.22 34.16 -30.56
C ALA A 154 11.51 35.14 -31.72
N GLU A 155 10.57 36.04 -32.03
CA GLU A 155 10.76 37.19 -32.92
C GLU A 155 11.29 38.43 -32.17
N GLU A 156 11.07 38.52 -30.85
CA GLU A 156 11.42 39.66 -29.99
C GLU A 156 12.71 39.44 -29.17
N ASP A 157 13.07 38.19 -28.86
CA ASP A 157 14.36 37.82 -28.27
C ASP A 157 15.23 37.07 -29.31
N PRO A 158 15.92 37.78 -30.22
CA PRO A 158 16.65 37.17 -31.32
C PRO A 158 18.02 36.60 -30.91
N ASP A 159 18.50 36.91 -29.71
CA ASP A 159 19.82 36.51 -29.25
C ASP A 159 19.74 35.17 -28.52
N PHE A 160 20.66 34.26 -28.86
CA PHE A 160 20.72 32.90 -28.32
C PHE A 160 22.00 32.69 -27.52
N TYR A 161 21.98 31.85 -26.48
CA TYR A 161 23.21 31.45 -25.80
C TYR A 161 24.00 30.43 -26.64
N PRO A 162 25.34 30.50 -26.65
CA PRO A 162 26.18 29.39 -27.07
C PRO A 162 25.82 28.12 -26.28
N PRO A 163 25.74 26.93 -26.91
CA PRO A 163 25.29 25.71 -26.22
C PRO A 163 26.05 25.39 -24.92
N GLN A 164 27.36 25.66 -24.89
CA GLN A 164 28.21 25.48 -23.71
C GLN A 164 27.77 26.31 -22.49
N GLU A 165 27.27 27.54 -22.71
CA GLU A 165 26.85 28.47 -21.67
C GLU A 165 25.48 28.04 -21.13
N VAL A 166 24.63 27.45 -21.99
CA VAL A 166 23.39 26.79 -21.53
C VAL A 166 23.72 25.60 -20.64
N VAL A 167 24.69 24.73 -21.01
CA VAL A 167 25.10 23.61 -20.16
C VAL A 167 25.63 24.09 -18.81
N GLN A 168 26.50 25.10 -18.80
CA GLN A 168 27.04 25.69 -17.56
C GLN A 168 25.95 26.27 -16.68
N LYS A 169 25.06 27.13 -17.21
CA LYS A 169 23.94 27.68 -16.43
C LYS A 169 22.97 26.61 -15.92
N VAL A 170 22.73 25.55 -16.70
CA VAL A 170 21.87 24.43 -16.28
C VAL A 170 22.53 23.62 -15.16
N GLU A 171 23.83 23.31 -15.25
CA GLU A 171 24.58 22.65 -14.17
C GLU A 171 24.59 23.52 -12.90
N GLU A 172 24.97 24.81 -13.01
CA GLU A 172 24.94 25.77 -11.91
C GLU A 172 23.56 25.88 -11.23
N THR A 173 22.46 25.86 -12.00
CA THR A 173 21.11 25.92 -11.44
C THR A 173 20.73 24.61 -10.75
N LEU A 174 21.09 23.46 -11.31
CA LEU A 174 20.83 22.15 -10.68
C LEU A 174 21.60 21.99 -9.37
N ASP A 175 22.82 22.52 -9.28
CA ASP A 175 23.64 22.51 -8.05
C ASP A 175 23.13 23.47 -6.95
N ARG A 176 22.17 24.36 -7.29
CA ARG A 176 21.41 25.19 -6.33
C ARG A 176 20.11 24.53 -5.85
N LEU A 177 19.60 23.49 -6.52
CA LEU A 177 18.37 22.78 -6.13
C LEU A 177 18.60 21.85 -4.93
N ARG A 178 18.81 22.44 -3.75
CA ARG A 178 19.15 21.74 -2.51
C ARG A 178 17.95 21.60 -1.58
N VAL A 179 17.67 20.35 -1.19
CA VAL A 179 16.69 19.99 -0.16
C VAL A 179 17.38 20.06 1.20
N ILE A 180 18.51 19.36 1.36
CA ILE A 180 19.37 19.42 2.54
C ILE A 180 20.15 20.74 2.53
N ARG A 181 19.88 21.59 3.53
CA ARG A 181 20.50 22.92 3.68
C ARG A 181 21.66 22.87 4.67
N GLY A 182 22.63 23.78 4.49
CA GLY A 182 23.76 23.94 5.42
C GLY A 182 24.90 22.92 5.31
N LEU A 183 24.88 22.04 4.30
CA LEU A 183 25.97 21.09 4.03
C LEU A 183 27.32 21.81 3.85
N THR A 184 28.34 21.28 4.51
CA THR A 184 29.76 21.65 4.28
C THR A 184 30.46 20.61 3.39
N ASP A 185 31.57 21.02 2.78
CA ASP A 185 32.32 20.18 1.83
C ASP A 185 32.88 18.88 2.48
N ASP A 186 33.08 18.88 3.79
CA ASP A 186 33.54 17.72 4.57
C ASP A 186 32.45 16.65 4.77
N GLN A 187 31.16 16.97 4.59
CA GLN A 187 30.02 16.11 4.93
C GLN A 187 29.60 15.18 3.77
N VAL A 188 30.49 14.27 3.37
CA VAL A 188 30.31 13.34 2.23
C VAL A 188 28.94 12.65 2.21
N LEU A 189 28.48 12.10 3.35
CA LEU A 189 27.17 11.41 3.44
C LEU A 189 25.97 12.33 3.18
N GLY A 190 26.08 13.61 3.55
CA GLY A 190 25.01 14.60 3.29
C GLY A 190 24.90 14.95 1.81
N TRP A 191 26.03 15.01 1.10
CA TRP A 191 26.05 15.16 -0.35
C TRP A 191 25.51 13.93 -1.09
N GLU A 192 25.72 12.72 -0.54
CA GLU A 192 25.17 11.47 -1.07
C GLU A 192 23.63 11.44 -0.98
N ALA A 193 23.04 11.80 0.16
CA ALA A 193 21.57 11.92 0.26
C ALA A 193 20.99 13.07 -0.57
N GLN A 194 21.65 14.24 -0.62
CA GLN A 194 21.23 15.35 -1.48
C GLN A 194 21.24 14.95 -2.97
N HIS A 195 22.17 14.09 -3.38
CA HIS A 195 22.10 13.46 -4.70
C HIS A 195 20.87 12.55 -4.79
N ASN A 196 20.75 11.56 -3.89
CA ASN A 196 19.74 10.50 -3.95
C ASN A 196 18.29 11.02 -3.93
N ALA A 197 17.97 11.99 -3.05
CA ALA A 197 16.66 12.64 -2.99
C ALA A 197 16.29 13.40 -4.29
N THR A 198 17.28 13.90 -5.04
CA THR A 198 17.03 14.70 -6.25
C THR A 198 17.21 13.95 -7.58
N VAL A 199 17.65 12.68 -7.60
CA VAL A 199 17.95 11.92 -8.85
C VAL A 199 16.82 11.99 -9.88
N VAL A 200 15.58 11.70 -9.48
CA VAL A 200 14.43 11.64 -10.40
C VAL A 200 14.11 13.02 -10.97
N LEU A 201 14.10 14.05 -10.11
CA LEU A 201 13.88 15.43 -10.53
C LEU A 201 15.00 15.92 -11.44
N GLN A 202 16.27 15.71 -11.09
CA GLN A 202 17.40 16.10 -11.93
C GLN A 202 17.37 15.40 -13.29
N ALA A 203 16.98 14.12 -13.36
CA ALA A 203 16.87 13.41 -14.64
C ALA A 203 15.76 13.99 -15.53
N HIS A 204 14.63 14.37 -14.94
CA HIS A 204 13.53 15.04 -15.63
C HIS A 204 13.93 16.46 -16.11
N LEU A 205 14.50 17.27 -15.21
CA LEU A 205 14.97 18.62 -15.50
C LEU A 205 16.07 18.61 -16.57
N ARG A 206 17.11 17.80 -16.45
CA ARG A 206 18.20 17.71 -17.45
C ARG A 206 17.67 17.30 -18.83
N TYR A 207 16.69 16.40 -18.93
CA TYR A 207 16.07 16.06 -20.22
C TYR A 207 15.20 17.19 -20.80
N HIS A 208 14.58 18.03 -19.98
CA HIS A 208 13.85 19.20 -20.46
C HIS A 208 14.73 20.40 -20.79
N LEU A 209 15.82 20.60 -20.02
CA LEU A 209 16.73 21.74 -20.13
C LEU A 209 17.97 21.46 -21.02
N ALA A 210 18.05 20.30 -21.68
CA ALA A 210 19.17 19.93 -22.54
C ALA A 210 19.44 21.00 -23.62
N SER A 211 20.69 21.45 -23.71
CA SER A 211 21.11 22.63 -24.49
C SER A 211 20.70 22.56 -25.96
N ARG A 212 20.85 21.38 -26.60
CA ARG A 212 20.41 21.16 -27.98
C ARG A 212 18.89 21.30 -28.14
N LYS A 213 18.12 20.79 -27.18
CA LYS A 213 16.65 20.78 -27.22
C LYS A 213 16.10 22.19 -27.06
N LEU A 214 16.57 22.93 -26.04
CA LEU A 214 16.17 24.31 -25.79
C LEU A 214 16.45 25.25 -26.96
N LEU A 215 17.56 25.06 -27.68
CA LEU A 215 17.99 25.94 -28.78
C LEU A 215 17.41 25.52 -30.15
N GLU A 216 17.41 24.23 -30.49
CA GLU A 216 16.98 23.76 -31.83
C GLU A 216 15.47 23.57 -31.94
N ARG A 217 14.85 22.97 -30.91
CA ARG A 217 13.45 22.55 -30.92
C ARG A 217 12.55 23.60 -30.28
N ASP A 218 12.90 24.00 -29.07
CA ASP A 218 12.09 24.90 -28.25
C ASP A 218 12.50 26.37 -28.46
N ARG A 219 13.62 26.62 -29.17
CA ARG A 219 14.06 27.93 -29.72
C ARG A 219 14.00 29.10 -28.73
N LEU A 220 14.41 28.86 -27.48
CA LEU A 220 14.42 29.89 -26.45
C LEU A 220 15.63 30.83 -26.61
N GLY A 221 15.37 32.15 -26.60
CA GLY A 221 16.39 33.19 -26.55
C GLY A 221 17.03 33.34 -25.16
N GLN A 222 18.04 34.20 -25.05
CA GLN A 222 18.82 34.39 -23.81
C GLN A 222 17.94 34.77 -22.61
N ARG A 223 16.97 35.67 -22.78
CA ARG A 223 16.09 36.12 -21.69
C ARG A 223 15.09 35.05 -21.29
N ALA A 224 14.61 34.28 -22.27
CA ALA A 224 13.71 33.16 -22.02
C ALA A 224 14.41 32.04 -21.22
N VAL A 225 15.68 31.72 -21.53
CA VAL A 225 16.47 30.75 -20.76
C VAL A 225 16.73 31.23 -19.33
N ASP A 226 17.13 32.50 -19.15
CA ASP A 226 17.42 33.03 -17.81
C ASP A 226 16.16 33.11 -16.93
N TRP A 227 15.01 33.48 -17.51
CA TRP A 227 13.73 33.43 -16.81
C TRP A 227 13.30 31.99 -16.48
N LEU A 228 13.47 31.04 -17.42
CA LEU A 228 13.14 29.64 -17.21
C LEU A 228 13.91 29.04 -16.02
N LEU A 229 15.22 29.29 -15.95
CA LEU A 229 16.07 28.78 -14.87
C LEU A 229 15.71 29.40 -13.51
N GLY A 230 15.46 30.70 -13.45
CA GLY A 230 15.03 31.38 -12.21
C GLY A 230 13.65 30.95 -11.72
N GLU A 231 12.71 30.68 -12.64
CA GLU A 231 11.37 30.20 -12.29
C GLU A 231 11.37 28.70 -11.92
N VAL A 232 12.28 27.88 -12.47
CA VAL A 232 12.54 26.51 -11.97
C VAL A 232 13.05 26.55 -10.53
N GLU A 233 14.03 27.40 -10.24
CA GLU A 233 14.61 27.57 -8.90
C GLU A 233 13.55 28.06 -7.89
N GLN A 234 12.77 29.10 -8.22
CA GLN A 234 11.71 29.60 -7.36
C GLN A 234 10.56 28.58 -7.15
N ARG A 235 10.23 27.75 -8.16
CA ARG A 235 9.22 26.69 -7.99
C ARG A 235 9.75 25.50 -7.20
N PHE A 236 11.04 25.20 -7.28
CA PHE A 236 11.70 24.22 -6.42
C PHE A 236 11.65 24.65 -4.95
N GLU A 237 12.05 25.89 -4.63
CA GLU A 237 12.00 26.40 -3.25
C GLU A 237 10.58 26.36 -2.65
N LYS A 238 9.56 26.59 -3.47
CA LYS A 238 8.15 26.49 -3.07
C LYS A 238 7.67 25.05 -2.89
N SER A 239 8.21 24.08 -3.64
CA SER A 239 7.78 22.68 -3.53
C SER A 239 8.36 21.94 -2.32
N LEU A 240 9.39 22.47 -1.66
CA LEU A 240 9.95 21.95 -0.42
C LEU A 240 8.91 21.93 0.70
N VAL A 241 8.98 20.92 1.58
CA VAL A 241 8.09 20.83 2.75
C VAL A 241 8.38 21.91 3.81
N ALA A 242 7.34 22.35 4.52
CA ALA A 242 7.50 23.28 5.64
C ALA A 242 7.93 22.55 6.93
N ALA A 243 8.97 23.05 7.58
CA ALA A 243 9.29 22.63 8.95
C ALA A 243 8.13 22.98 9.90
N GLY A 244 7.80 22.06 10.81
CA GLY A 244 6.62 22.11 11.67
C GLY A 244 5.34 21.48 11.09
N GLU A 245 5.33 21.07 9.81
CA GLU A 245 4.15 20.47 9.16
C GLU A 245 3.76 19.13 9.82
N SER A 246 2.46 18.96 10.16
CA SER A 246 1.91 17.76 10.82
C SER A 246 1.65 16.63 9.83
N VAL A 247 2.71 16.20 9.15
CA VAL A 247 2.64 15.24 8.03
C VAL A 247 1.99 13.91 8.40
N GLY A 248 2.11 13.46 9.65
CA GLY A 248 1.45 12.24 10.13
C GLY A 248 -0.06 12.39 10.31
N THR A 249 -0.55 13.59 10.65
CA THR A 249 -1.99 13.88 10.73
C THR A 249 -2.60 13.96 9.33
N ILE A 250 -1.90 14.65 8.41
CA ILE A 250 -2.28 14.75 6.99
C ILE A 250 -2.35 13.34 6.39
N ALA A 251 -1.28 12.54 6.55
CA ALA A 251 -1.22 11.18 6.03
C ALA A 251 -2.36 10.27 6.55
N ALA A 252 -2.70 10.36 7.84
CA ALA A 252 -3.81 9.60 8.41
C ALA A 252 -5.17 10.00 7.80
N GLN A 253 -5.39 11.29 7.54
CA GLN A 253 -6.63 11.79 6.91
C GLN A 253 -6.69 11.38 5.42
N SER A 254 -5.60 11.54 4.66
CA SER A 254 -5.52 11.18 3.24
C SER A 254 -5.69 9.68 2.96
N ILE A 255 -5.45 8.81 3.95
CA ILE A 255 -5.70 7.36 3.85
C ILE A 255 -7.11 7.00 4.37
N GLY A 256 -7.59 7.69 5.41
CA GLY A 256 -8.91 7.45 6.00
C GLY A 256 -10.09 7.90 5.11
N GLU A 257 -9.94 9.01 4.39
CA GLU A 257 -10.99 9.58 3.53
C GLU A 257 -11.43 8.62 2.39
N PRO A 258 -10.53 8.12 1.51
CA PRO A 258 -10.92 7.16 0.46
C PRO A 258 -11.41 5.81 1.02
N ALA A 259 -11.01 5.42 2.24
CA ALA A 259 -11.55 4.22 2.88
C ALA A 259 -13.07 4.31 3.14
N THR A 260 -13.61 5.52 3.36
CA THR A 260 -15.07 5.72 3.44
C THR A 260 -15.76 5.42 2.11
N GLN A 261 -15.14 5.81 0.98
CA GLN A 261 -15.65 5.59 -0.36
C GLN A 261 -15.60 4.10 -0.75
N MET A 262 -14.45 3.44 -0.52
CA MET A 262 -14.24 2.00 -0.77
C MET A 262 -15.31 1.11 -0.10
N THR A 263 -15.82 1.52 1.07
CA THR A 263 -16.87 0.78 1.81
C THR A 263 -18.13 0.60 0.97
N LEU A 264 -18.48 1.58 0.14
CA LEU A 264 -19.67 1.57 -0.70
C LEU A 264 -19.43 0.76 -1.98
N ASN A 265 -18.31 1.02 -2.67
CA ASN A 265 -18.03 0.47 -3.99
C ASN A 265 -17.65 -1.02 -3.98
N THR A 266 -17.09 -1.55 -2.88
CA THR A 266 -16.67 -2.97 -2.76
C THR A 266 -17.77 -3.97 -3.16
N PHE A 267 -19.05 -3.65 -2.90
CA PHE A 267 -20.18 -4.54 -3.24
C PHE A 267 -20.45 -4.69 -4.75
N HIS A 268 -20.03 -3.72 -5.58
CA HIS A 268 -20.34 -3.73 -7.01
C HIS A 268 -19.39 -4.60 -7.85
N PHE A 269 -18.17 -4.86 -7.35
CA PHE A 269 -17.12 -5.56 -8.12
C PHE A 269 -17.01 -7.06 -7.83
N ALA A 270 -17.81 -7.60 -6.91
CA ALA A 270 -17.81 -9.01 -6.49
C ALA A 270 -18.18 -10.05 -7.58
N GLY A 271 -18.43 -9.61 -8.83
CA GLY A 271 -18.78 -10.46 -9.97
C GLY A 271 -17.65 -10.71 -11.01
N VAL A 272 -16.49 -10.05 -10.90
CA VAL A 272 -15.41 -10.16 -11.90
C VAL A 272 -14.35 -11.16 -11.43
N GLY A 273 -14.64 -12.45 -11.61
CA GLY A 273 -13.90 -13.54 -10.97
C GLY A 273 -12.57 -13.94 -11.60
N SER A 274 -11.62 -14.33 -10.75
CA SER A 274 -10.56 -15.34 -11.02
C SER A 274 -9.80 -15.69 -9.75
N LYS A 275 -9.51 -14.70 -8.90
CA LYS A 275 -8.80 -14.84 -7.62
C LYS A 275 -9.67 -14.30 -6.48
N ASN A 276 -10.00 -15.14 -5.50
CA ASN A 276 -10.75 -14.72 -4.31
C ASN A 276 -9.81 -14.03 -3.32
N VAL A 277 -9.57 -12.73 -3.47
CA VAL A 277 -8.79 -11.92 -2.51
C VAL A 277 -9.73 -11.01 -1.72
N THR A 278 -9.51 -10.83 -0.42
CA THR A 278 -10.12 -9.72 0.32
C THR A 278 -9.63 -8.40 -0.28
N LEU A 279 -10.58 -7.53 -0.65
CA LEU A 279 -10.31 -6.22 -1.25
C LEU A 279 -11.13 -5.14 -0.54
N GLY A 280 -10.76 -3.87 -0.75
CA GLY A 280 -11.37 -2.73 -0.06
C GLY A 280 -11.15 -2.75 1.46
N VAL A 281 -12.11 -2.19 2.20
CA VAL A 281 -11.99 -1.96 3.65
C VAL A 281 -11.77 -3.22 4.50
N PRO A 282 -12.34 -4.39 4.20
CA PRO A 282 -11.99 -5.64 4.89
C PRO A 282 -10.49 -5.96 4.85
N ARG A 283 -9.83 -5.72 3.70
CA ARG A 283 -8.39 -5.93 3.52
C ARG A 283 -7.57 -4.83 4.19
N LEU A 284 -7.99 -3.56 4.06
CA LEU A 284 -7.37 -2.44 4.77
C LEU A 284 -7.34 -2.68 6.28
N LYS A 285 -8.42 -3.23 6.85
CA LYS A 285 -8.48 -3.62 8.27
C LYS A 285 -7.57 -4.80 8.62
N GLU A 286 -7.44 -5.80 7.74
CA GLU A 286 -6.50 -6.92 7.92
C GLU A 286 -5.04 -6.43 7.96
N ILE A 287 -4.69 -5.45 7.11
CA ILE A 287 -3.38 -4.81 7.05
C ILE A 287 -3.10 -3.94 8.29
N ILE A 288 -3.96 -2.97 8.58
CA ILE A 288 -3.81 -2.01 9.69
C ILE A 288 -3.72 -2.70 11.06
N ASN A 289 -4.49 -3.79 11.24
CA ASN A 289 -4.49 -4.56 12.48
C ASN A 289 -3.36 -5.60 12.56
N VAL A 290 -2.60 -5.82 11.49
CA VAL A 290 -1.57 -6.88 11.38
C VAL A 290 -2.18 -8.26 11.72
N ALA A 291 -3.21 -8.64 10.96
CA ALA A 291 -3.99 -9.85 11.21
C ALA A 291 -3.20 -11.13 10.86
N LYS A 292 -2.70 -11.86 11.87
CA LYS A 292 -1.97 -13.13 11.70
C LYS A 292 -2.72 -14.20 10.89
N ASN A 293 -4.06 -14.23 10.95
CA ASN A 293 -4.87 -15.17 10.20
C ASN A 293 -5.65 -14.39 9.12
N LEU A 294 -5.10 -14.33 7.91
CA LEU A 294 -5.80 -13.76 6.76
C LEU A 294 -7.00 -14.64 6.34
N LYS A 295 -8.03 -14.03 5.75
CA LYS A 295 -9.18 -14.77 5.20
C LYS A 295 -8.88 -15.42 3.85
N THR A 296 -7.99 -14.80 3.09
CA THR A 296 -7.58 -15.21 1.74
C THR A 296 -6.06 -15.07 1.59
N PRO A 297 -5.27 -15.87 2.32
CA PRO A 297 -3.82 -15.94 2.11
C PRO A 297 -3.53 -16.38 0.67
N SER A 298 -2.55 -15.75 0.02
CA SER A 298 -2.23 -16.02 -1.37
C SER A 298 -0.85 -15.49 -1.73
N MET A 299 -0.12 -16.26 -2.54
CA MET A 299 1.16 -15.87 -3.11
C MET A 299 1.05 -15.67 -4.62
N THR A 300 2.00 -14.91 -5.17
CA THR A 300 2.26 -14.79 -6.60
C THR A 300 3.66 -15.33 -6.85
N VAL A 301 3.74 -16.51 -7.44
CA VAL A 301 4.96 -17.28 -7.68
C VAL A 301 5.39 -17.09 -9.13
N TYR A 302 6.53 -16.44 -9.31
CA TYR A 302 7.17 -16.28 -10.61
C TYR A 302 8.05 -17.49 -10.91
N LEU A 303 8.14 -17.89 -12.17
CA LEU A 303 8.95 -19.01 -12.61
C LEU A 303 10.28 -18.53 -13.21
N GLN A 304 11.31 -19.38 -13.15
CA GLN A 304 12.56 -19.17 -13.89
C GLN A 304 12.29 -19.09 -15.41
N PRO A 305 13.05 -18.29 -16.20
CA PRO A 305 12.76 -18.04 -17.62
C PRO A 305 12.54 -19.31 -18.47
N ASP A 306 13.30 -20.37 -18.19
CA ASP A 306 13.25 -21.65 -18.90
C ASP A 306 11.96 -22.45 -18.63
N TYR A 307 11.22 -22.11 -17.58
CA TYR A 307 9.93 -22.70 -17.19
C TYR A 307 8.78 -21.73 -17.51
N ALA A 308 8.95 -20.44 -17.23
CA ALA A 308 7.96 -19.38 -17.45
C ALA A 308 7.55 -19.21 -18.93
N SER A 309 8.37 -19.70 -19.86
CA SER A 309 8.09 -19.64 -21.31
C SER A 309 7.22 -20.80 -21.83
N ASP A 310 7.01 -21.87 -21.05
CA ASP A 310 6.45 -23.15 -21.53
C ASP A 310 5.27 -23.61 -20.64
N ASP A 311 4.09 -23.73 -21.25
CA ASP A 311 2.85 -24.19 -20.61
C ASP A 311 2.98 -25.59 -19.99
N ALA A 312 3.73 -26.50 -20.62
CA ALA A 312 3.89 -27.86 -20.14
C ALA A 312 4.75 -27.94 -18.87
N LYS A 313 5.79 -27.08 -18.78
CA LYS A 313 6.64 -26.95 -17.60
C LYS A 313 5.94 -26.18 -16.48
N ALA A 314 5.25 -25.09 -16.80
CA ALA A 314 4.50 -24.32 -15.80
C ALA A 314 3.43 -25.18 -15.09
N LYS A 315 2.74 -26.05 -15.85
CA LYS A 315 1.82 -27.07 -15.29
C LYS A 315 2.50 -28.16 -14.46
N GLN A 316 3.76 -28.49 -14.75
CA GLN A 316 4.53 -29.39 -13.88
C GLN A 316 4.77 -28.72 -12.52
N VAL A 317 5.27 -27.48 -12.49
CA VAL A 317 5.54 -26.75 -11.24
C VAL A 317 4.23 -26.49 -10.47
N GLN A 318 3.12 -26.18 -11.15
CA GLN A 318 1.78 -26.08 -10.55
C GLN A 318 1.39 -27.37 -9.78
N SER A 319 1.65 -28.54 -10.37
CA SER A 319 1.42 -29.86 -9.77
C SER A 319 2.43 -30.23 -8.68
N GLU A 320 3.59 -29.57 -8.62
CA GLU A 320 4.62 -29.73 -7.57
C GLU A 320 4.42 -28.75 -6.40
N LEU A 321 3.69 -27.65 -6.60
CA LEU A 321 3.28 -26.71 -5.56
C LEU A 321 2.01 -27.16 -4.81
N GLU A 322 0.97 -27.63 -5.52
CA GLU A 322 -0.34 -27.85 -4.92
C GLU A 322 -0.37 -29.02 -3.91
N HIS A 323 -0.65 -28.69 -2.64
CA HIS A 323 -0.77 -29.66 -1.55
C HIS A 323 -1.84 -30.71 -1.84
N THR A 324 -1.43 -31.97 -1.75
CA THR A 324 -2.22 -33.15 -2.06
C THR A 324 -2.04 -34.17 -0.95
N THR A 325 -3.01 -34.22 -0.05
CA THR A 325 -3.14 -35.29 0.94
C THR A 325 -3.89 -36.48 0.35
N LEU A 326 -3.78 -37.65 0.99
CA LEU A 326 -4.53 -38.84 0.58
C LEU A 326 -6.05 -38.61 0.57
N GLY A 327 -6.60 -37.86 1.53
CA GLY A 327 -8.01 -37.50 1.56
C GLY A 327 -8.49 -36.66 0.36
N LYS A 328 -7.60 -35.98 -0.35
CA LYS A 328 -7.92 -35.18 -1.56
C LYS A 328 -7.94 -36.02 -2.85
N ILE A 329 -7.44 -37.26 -2.82
CA ILE A 329 -7.47 -38.23 -3.94
C ILE A 329 -8.35 -39.46 -3.67
N THR A 330 -8.88 -39.60 -2.45
CA THR A 330 -9.70 -40.74 -2.04
C THR A 330 -11.16 -40.51 -2.42
N SER A 331 -11.76 -41.50 -3.09
CA SER A 331 -13.19 -41.53 -3.42
C SER A 331 -14.02 -42.03 -2.23
N TYR A 332 -13.59 -43.11 -1.58
CA TYR A 332 -14.13 -43.59 -0.30
C TYR A 332 -13.15 -44.53 0.41
N THR A 333 -13.35 -44.70 1.72
CA THR A 333 -12.71 -45.73 2.56
C THR A 333 -13.72 -46.78 3.01
N GLN A 334 -13.23 -48.00 3.25
CA GLN A 334 -13.99 -49.13 3.79
C GLN A 334 -13.08 -49.93 4.74
N ILE A 335 -13.52 -50.18 5.96
CA ILE A 335 -12.88 -51.17 6.85
C ILE A 335 -13.59 -52.51 6.65
N LEU A 336 -12.82 -53.55 6.34
CA LEU A 336 -13.28 -54.90 6.02
C LEU A 336 -12.65 -55.90 6.99
N PHE A 337 -13.40 -56.95 7.34
CA PHE A 337 -12.86 -58.12 8.04
C PHE A 337 -12.58 -59.21 7.01
N ASP A 338 -11.30 -59.47 6.73
CA ASP A 338 -10.84 -60.40 5.68
C ASP A 338 -9.78 -61.33 6.31
N PRO A 339 -10.22 -62.43 6.96
CA PRO A 339 -9.39 -63.20 7.89
C PRO A 339 -8.29 -64.02 7.22
N ASP A 340 -8.51 -64.43 5.97
CA ASP A 340 -7.44 -65.00 5.14
C ASP A 340 -6.59 -63.87 4.55
N VAL A 341 -5.26 -64.04 4.62
CA VAL A 341 -4.31 -63.00 4.16
C VAL A 341 -4.03 -63.10 2.65
N ARG A 342 -4.11 -64.32 2.08
CA ARG A 342 -3.72 -64.63 0.68
C ARG A 342 -4.87 -64.69 -0.32
N THR A 343 -6.09 -64.46 0.14
CA THR A 343 -7.32 -64.40 -0.66
C THR A 343 -8.18 -63.25 -0.15
N SER A 344 -9.24 -62.88 -0.87
CA SER A 344 -10.20 -61.89 -0.38
C SER A 344 -11.65 -62.34 -0.53
N ILE A 345 -12.47 -61.92 0.43
CA ILE A 345 -13.94 -61.98 0.35
C ILE A 345 -14.49 -61.12 -0.81
N LEU A 346 -13.79 -60.06 -1.23
CA LEU A 346 -14.18 -59.25 -2.39
C LEU A 346 -13.65 -59.86 -3.69
N GLU A 347 -14.56 -60.22 -4.59
CA GLU A 347 -14.23 -60.75 -5.93
C GLU A 347 -13.39 -59.76 -6.76
N GLU A 348 -13.66 -58.45 -6.62
CA GLU A 348 -12.90 -57.36 -7.29
C GLU A 348 -11.43 -57.33 -6.87
N ASP A 349 -11.14 -57.57 -5.59
CA ASP A 349 -9.79 -57.43 -5.01
C ASP A 349 -9.00 -58.74 -5.07
N ARG A 350 -9.65 -59.86 -5.40
CA ARG A 350 -9.07 -61.19 -5.32
C ARG A 350 -7.83 -61.34 -6.19
N GLN A 351 -7.91 -60.92 -7.45
CA GLN A 351 -6.78 -60.99 -8.39
C GLN A 351 -5.58 -60.19 -7.87
N LEU A 352 -5.81 -58.99 -7.31
CA LEU A 352 -4.76 -58.15 -6.75
C LEU A 352 -4.03 -58.82 -5.57
N VAL A 353 -4.76 -59.48 -4.67
CA VAL A 353 -4.16 -60.18 -3.53
C VAL A 353 -3.42 -61.44 -3.99
N GLU A 354 -3.98 -62.20 -4.94
CA GLU A 354 -3.33 -63.39 -5.50
C GLU A 354 -2.03 -63.01 -6.25
N GLU A 355 -2.05 -62.00 -7.13
CA GLU A 355 -0.86 -61.49 -7.86
C GLU A 355 0.24 -60.97 -6.91
N TYR A 356 -0.12 -60.26 -5.82
CA TYR A 356 0.85 -59.75 -4.85
C TYR A 356 1.61 -60.87 -4.12
N TYR A 357 0.95 -62.00 -3.83
CA TYR A 357 1.56 -63.15 -3.15
C TYR A 357 2.12 -64.22 -4.10
N GLU A 358 1.97 -64.08 -5.42
CA GLU A 358 2.62 -64.95 -6.41
C GLU A 358 4.13 -64.65 -6.60
N LEU A 359 4.59 -63.45 -6.22
CA LEU A 359 5.99 -63.05 -6.27
C LEU A 359 6.68 -63.29 -4.91
N PRO A 360 7.63 -64.24 -4.80
CA PRO A 360 8.30 -64.56 -3.54
C PRO A 360 9.49 -63.61 -3.27
N GLU A 361 9.20 -62.39 -2.83
CA GLU A 361 10.19 -61.48 -2.26
C GLU A 361 10.06 -61.47 -0.72
N ASP A 362 11.04 -62.08 -0.06
CA ASP A 362 11.27 -62.24 1.39
C ASP A 362 10.26 -63.05 2.23
N ASP A 363 10.74 -63.55 3.39
CA ASP A 363 10.04 -64.45 4.32
C ASP A 363 8.96 -63.72 5.15
N PHE A 364 7.97 -63.13 4.48
CA PHE A 364 6.90 -62.38 5.12
C PHE A 364 5.90 -63.31 5.84
N ASP A 365 6.04 -63.42 7.17
CA ASP A 365 5.14 -64.23 8.00
C ASP A 365 3.70 -63.70 7.97
N SER A 366 2.86 -64.41 7.23
CA SER A 366 1.44 -64.09 7.03
C SER A 366 0.63 -64.14 8.34
N SER A 367 1.15 -64.73 9.43
CA SER A 367 0.48 -64.75 10.74
C SER A 367 0.57 -63.42 11.50
N ARG A 368 1.49 -62.52 11.11
CA ARG A 368 1.67 -61.20 11.74
C ARG A 368 0.59 -60.17 11.37
N CYS A 369 -0.19 -60.40 10.31
CA CYS A 369 -1.18 -59.44 9.82
C CYS A 369 -2.50 -59.49 10.60
N SER A 370 -3.08 -58.32 10.88
CA SER A 370 -4.45 -58.24 11.40
C SER A 370 -5.48 -58.80 10.40
N PRO A 371 -6.55 -59.48 10.88
CA PRO A 371 -7.73 -59.83 10.08
C PRO A 371 -8.48 -58.62 9.52
N TRP A 372 -8.32 -57.45 10.13
CA TRP A 372 -8.95 -56.22 9.67
C TRP A 372 -8.11 -55.54 8.58
N VAL A 373 -8.79 -55.04 7.54
CA VAL A 373 -8.18 -54.40 6.37
C VAL A 373 -8.86 -53.05 6.10
N LEU A 374 -8.07 -51.98 5.99
CA LEU A 374 -8.55 -50.71 5.46
C LEU A 374 -8.37 -50.71 3.93
N ARG A 375 -9.48 -50.71 3.20
CA ARG A 375 -9.54 -50.57 1.73
C ARG A 375 -9.86 -49.13 1.38
N ILE A 376 -8.98 -48.49 0.59
CA ILE A 376 -9.12 -47.12 0.13
C ILE A 376 -9.29 -47.16 -1.39
N LYS A 377 -10.39 -46.62 -1.91
CA LYS A 377 -10.57 -46.42 -3.35
C LYS A 377 -10.12 -45.02 -3.74
N LEU A 378 -9.21 -44.91 -4.69
CA LEU A 378 -8.72 -43.65 -5.24
C LEU A 378 -9.60 -43.18 -6.41
N ASP A 379 -9.59 -41.88 -6.69
CA ASP A 379 -10.29 -41.30 -7.84
C ASP A 379 -9.35 -41.21 -9.06
N ASN A 380 -9.65 -42.02 -10.08
CA ASN A 380 -8.85 -42.11 -11.31
C ASN A 380 -8.68 -40.74 -12.02
N SER A 381 -9.66 -39.83 -11.92
CA SER A 381 -9.58 -38.52 -12.59
C SER A 381 -8.61 -37.57 -11.87
N VAL A 382 -8.62 -37.58 -10.53
CA VAL A 382 -7.72 -36.75 -9.72
C VAL A 382 -6.29 -37.29 -9.76
N MET A 383 -6.11 -38.61 -9.80
CA MET A 383 -4.80 -39.26 -9.97
C MET A 383 -4.13 -38.84 -11.30
N ILE A 384 -4.88 -38.85 -12.40
CA ILE A 384 -4.39 -38.46 -13.74
C ILE A 384 -4.02 -36.96 -13.78
N ASP A 385 -4.91 -36.09 -13.30
CA ASP A 385 -4.67 -34.62 -13.31
C ASP A 385 -3.41 -34.24 -12.51
N LYS A 386 -3.20 -34.90 -11.35
CA LYS A 386 -2.04 -34.68 -10.49
C LYS A 386 -0.79 -35.47 -10.88
N LYS A 387 -0.88 -36.34 -11.90
CA LYS A 387 0.19 -37.23 -12.38
C LYS A 387 0.77 -38.10 -11.26
N LEU A 388 -0.10 -38.71 -10.46
CA LEU A 388 0.26 -39.65 -9.40
C LEU A 388 0.09 -41.10 -9.88
N SER A 389 0.90 -42.00 -9.33
CA SER A 389 0.82 -43.46 -9.53
C SER A 389 0.42 -44.12 -8.21
N THR A 390 -0.39 -45.18 -8.26
CA THR A 390 -0.76 -45.99 -7.08
C THR A 390 0.47 -46.51 -6.33
N ARG A 391 1.53 -46.91 -7.06
CA ARG A 391 2.79 -47.38 -6.47
C ARG A 391 3.49 -46.30 -5.64
N PHE A 392 3.46 -45.05 -6.10
CA PHE A 392 4.01 -43.92 -5.35
C PHE A 392 3.19 -43.63 -4.08
N VAL A 393 1.86 -43.73 -4.15
CA VAL A 393 0.98 -43.61 -2.97
C VAL A 393 1.27 -44.71 -1.95
N GLY A 394 1.38 -45.97 -2.40
CA GLY A 394 1.70 -47.11 -1.53
C GLY A 394 3.08 -46.98 -0.87
N GLN A 395 4.11 -46.58 -1.64
CA GLN A 395 5.43 -46.30 -1.10
C GLN A 395 5.37 -45.18 -0.05
N LYS A 396 4.63 -44.09 -0.30
CA LYS A 396 4.47 -42.99 0.67
C LYS A 396 3.83 -43.43 1.98
N ILE A 397 2.85 -44.32 1.95
CA ILE A 397 2.21 -44.87 3.16
C ILE A 397 3.24 -45.65 4.00
N VAL A 398 4.06 -46.49 3.37
CA VAL A 398 5.09 -47.30 4.06
C VAL A 398 6.28 -46.45 4.53
N GLU A 399 6.61 -45.36 3.83
CA GLU A 399 7.64 -44.40 4.29
C GLU A 399 7.23 -43.64 5.57
N ASP A 400 5.93 -43.33 5.72
CA ASP A 400 5.40 -42.48 6.81
C ASP A 400 4.97 -43.30 8.04
N TYR A 401 4.46 -44.52 7.84
CA TYR A 401 4.04 -45.45 8.90
C TYR A 401 5.03 -46.60 9.18
N GLY A 402 6.14 -46.68 8.44
CA GLY A 402 7.21 -47.63 8.68
C GLY A 402 6.84 -49.10 8.42
N GLY A 403 7.47 -50.00 9.17
CA GLY A 403 7.30 -51.46 9.03
C GLY A 403 6.00 -52.01 9.64
N ASP A 404 5.25 -51.18 10.37
CA ASP A 404 4.09 -51.57 11.15
C ASP A 404 2.84 -51.80 10.28
N VAL A 405 2.93 -51.47 8.99
CA VAL A 405 1.80 -51.41 8.05
C VAL A 405 2.14 -52.12 6.74
N GLN A 406 1.37 -53.14 6.38
CA GLN A 406 1.43 -53.78 5.07
C GLN A 406 0.52 -53.03 4.09
N CYS A 407 1.09 -52.57 2.98
CA CYS A 407 0.37 -51.86 1.92
C CYS A 407 0.41 -52.65 0.59
N ILE A 408 -0.76 -53.03 0.08
CA ILE A 408 -0.95 -53.66 -1.24
C ILE A 408 -1.64 -52.63 -2.15
N VAL A 409 -1.14 -52.44 -3.37
CA VAL A 409 -1.65 -51.45 -4.33
C VAL A 409 -1.96 -52.05 -5.70
N SER A 410 -3.09 -51.67 -6.29
CA SER A 410 -3.43 -52.05 -7.67
C SER A 410 -2.51 -51.39 -8.69
N ASP A 411 -2.29 -52.03 -9.84
CA ASP A 411 -1.65 -51.39 -11.00
C ASP A 411 -2.45 -50.16 -11.49
N ASP A 412 -1.75 -49.18 -12.08
CA ASP A 412 -2.33 -47.94 -12.61
C ASP A 412 -3.27 -48.19 -13.81
N ASN A 413 -3.23 -49.38 -14.44
CA ASN A 413 -4.14 -49.80 -15.51
C ASN A 413 -5.46 -50.43 -15.01
N SER A 414 -5.64 -50.61 -13.70
CA SER A 414 -6.87 -51.17 -13.12
C SER A 414 -8.08 -50.24 -13.33
N GLU A 415 -9.27 -50.80 -13.60
CA GLU A 415 -10.52 -50.03 -13.61
C GLU A 415 -10.79 -49.36 -12.24
N ASN A 416 -10.41 -50.05 -11.16
CA ASN A 416 -10.51 -49.58 -9.79
C ASN A 416 -9.10 -49.40 -9.20
N LEU A 417 -8.67 -48.16 -8.99
CA LEU A 417 -7.44 -47.87 -8.26
C LEU A 417 -7.69 -48.07 -6.75
N ILE A 418 -7.06 -49.09 -6.18
CA ILE A 418 -7.31 -49.57 -4.81
C ILE A 418 -5.99 -49.67 -4.04
N VAL A 419 -6.02 -49.20 -2.79
CA VAL A 419 -4.98 -49.41 -1.78
C VAL A 419 -5.59 -50.25 -0.66
N ARG A 420 -4.93 -51.33 -0.26
CA ARG A 420 -5.31 -52.18 0.89
C ARG A 420 -4.23 -52.15 1.95
N ILE A 421 -4.66 -51.89 3.18
CA ILE A 421 -3.78 -51.62 4.32
C ILE A 421 -4.12 -52.60 5.45
N ARG A 422 -3.14 -53.38 5.91
CA ARG A 422 -3.23 -54.22 7.13
C ARG A 422 -2.21 -53.74 8.14
N LEU A 423 -2.56 -53.80 9.44
CA LEU A 423 -1.58 -53.65 10.51
C LEU A 423 -0.75 -54.94 10.64
N LEU A 424 0.55 -54.80 10.90
CA LEU A 424 1.38 -55.87 11.44
C LEU A 424 1.30 -55.87 12.98
N ARG A 425 1.57 -57.04 13.57
CA ARG A 425 1.79 -57.24 15.00
C ARG A 425 3.25 -57.62 15.23
N ASP A 426 3.86 -57.17 16.32
CA ASP A 426 5.22 -57.57 16.68
C ASP A 426 5.24 -58.89 17.44
N THR A 427 6.08 -59.80 16.96
CA THR A 427 6.23 -61.17 17.50
C THR A 427 7.08 -61.23 18.76
N GLU A 428 7.88 -60.20 19.05
CA GLU A 428 8.70 -60.14 20.27
C GLU A 428 7.86 -60.11 21.56
N ALA A 429 6.59 -59.69 21.49
CA ALA A 429 5.64 -59.77 22.60
C ALA A 429 5.00 -61.16 22.79
N ALA A 430 5.23 -62.11 21.86
CA ALA A 430 4.56 -63.42 21.82
C ALA A 430 5.47 -64.62 22.11
N GLU A 431 6.80 -64.45 22.15
CA GLU A 431 7.75 -65.59 22.27
C GLU A 431 8.30 -65.86 23.69
N GLU A 432 7.98 -65.06 24.73
CA GLU A 432 8.24 -65.45 26.14
C GLU A 432 7.21 -66.48 26.65
N GLY A 433 7.16 -67.64 26.00
CA GLY A 433 6.27 -68.76 26.33
C GLY A 433 6.64 -69.45 27.64
N SER A 434 6.07 -69.00 28.76
CA SER A 434 6.02 -69.77 30.02
C SER A 434 4.59 -70.32 30.28
N PRO A 435 4.36 -71.64 30.17
CA PRO A 435 3.03 -72.23 30.36
C PRO A 435 2.72 -72.45 31.85
N GLU A 436 2.62 -71.36 32.62
CA GLU A 436 1.96 -71.38 33.93
C GLU A 436 0.57 -70.74 33.82
N VAL A 437 -0.47 -71.55 34.00
CA VAL A 437 -1.83 -71.06 34.15
C VAL A 437 -1.92 -70.30 35.46
N LYS A 438 -1.99 -68.97 35.36
CA LYS A 438 -2.58 -68.14 36.41
C LYS A 438 -4.04 -67.92 36.08
N GLU A 439 -4.90 -68.24 37.03
CA GLU A 439 -6.30 -67.84 37.04
C GLU A 439 -6.36 -66.40 37.58
N ASP A 440 -5.88 -65.44 36.79
CA ASP A 440 -6.14 -64.02 36.99
C ASP A 440 -7.47 -63.70 36.26
N GLU A 441 -8.58 -63.59 37.01
CA GLU A 441 -9.97 -63.58 36.51
C GLU A 441 -10.41 -62.27 35.80
N ASP A 442 -9.50 -61.56 35.12
CA ASP A 442 -9.75 -60.26 34.45
C ASP A 442 -9.34 -60.23 32.95
N ASP A 443 -8.96 -61.36 32.34
CA ASP A 443 -8.58 -61.49 30.91
C ASP A 443 -9.72 -62.08 30.02
N GLU A 444 -10.99 -61.77 30.32
CA GLU A 444 -12.08 -61.89 29.32
C GLU A 444 -12.15 -60.61 28.44
N ASP A 445 -12.49 -60.77 27.16
CA ASP A 445 -12.67 -59.68 26.16
C ASP A 445 -11.42 -58.91 25.68
N TYR A 446 -10.33 -59.60 25.27
CA TYR A 446 -9.40 -59.05 24.25
C TYR A 446 -10.08 -59.07 22.86
N ASP A 447 -11.09 -58.22 22.68
CA ASP A 447 -11.93 -58.19 21.49
C ASP A 447 -11.24 -57.51 20.30
N GLY A 448 -11.58 -57.95 19.09
CA GLY A 448 -11.10 -57.39 17.82
C GLY A 448 -11.52 -55.92 17.58
N GLU A 449 -12.29 -55.32 18.49
CA GLU A 449 -12.53 -53.89 18.55
C GLU A 449 -11.25 -53.06 18.72
N GLU A 450 -10.21 -53.55 19.39
CA GLU A 450 -8.95 -52.78 19.58
C GLU A 450 -8.27 -52.48 18.24
N ASP A 451 -8.00 -53.52 17.43
CA ASP A 451 -7.48 -53.40 16.06
C ASP A 451 -8.38 -52.50 15.18
N PHE A 452 -9.71 -52.63 15.29
CA PHE A 452 -10.66 -51.82 14.53
C PHE A 452 -10.63 -50.34 14.94
N ARG A 453 -10.58 -50.06 16.24
CA ARG A 453 -10.43 -48.69 16.79
C ARG A 453 -9.08 -48.08 16.42
N LEU A 454 -8.02 -48.88 16.32
CA LEU A 454 -6.70 -48.46 15.88
C LEU A 454 -6.67 -48.15 14.37
N LEU A 455 -7.17 -49.06 13.52
CA LEU A 455 -7.33 -48.83 12.09
C LEU A 455 -8.16 -47.58 11.77
N LYS A 456 -9.18 -47.28 12.57
CA LYS A 456 -9.99 -46.06 12.42
C LYS A 456 -9.26 -44.77 12.83
N LYS A 457 -8.27 -44.83 13.73
CA LYS A 457 -7.36 -43.71 14.00
C LYS A 457 -6.36 -43.52 12.86
N VAL A 458 -5.80 -44.63 12.38
CA VAL A 458 -4.87 -44.68 11.23
C VAL A 458 -5.56 -44.17 9.96
N GLU A 459 -6.80 -44.56 9.69
CA GLU A 459 -7.65 -44.01 8.62
C GLU A 459 -7.75 -42.48 8.72
N GLY A 460 -8.07 -41.95 9.91
CA GLY A 460 -8.18 -40.51 10.12
C GLY A 460 -6.89 -39.75 9.80
N SER A 461 -5.77 -40.19 10.37
CA SER A 461 -4.45 -39.55 10.19
C SER A 461 -3.91 -39.73 8.77
N LEU A 462 -4.09 -40.91 8.14
CA LEU A 462 -3.74 -41.12 6.73
C LEU A 462 -4.47 -40.15 5.81
N LEU A 463 -5.74 -39.84 6.06
CA LEU A 463 -6.53 -38.96 5.19
C LEU A 463 -6.19 -37.47 5.38
N SER A 464 -5.84 -37.04 6.59
CA SER A 464 -5.52 -35.63 6.90
C SER A 464 -4.04 -35.28 6.77
N ASP A 465 -3.15 -36.17 7.23
CA ASP A 465 -1.77 -35.83 7.55
C ASP A 465 -0.78 -36.32 6.48
N LEU A 466 -1.06 -37.45 5.83
CA LEU A 466 -0.17 -38.03 4.80
C LEU A 466 -0.08 -37.11 3.58
N THR A 467 1.06 -36.42 3.46
CA THR A 467 1.38 -35.55 2.32
C THR A 467 1.96 -36.38 1.17
N LEU A 468 1.27 -36.42 0.03
CA LEU A 468 1.73 -37.17 -1.14
C LEU A 468 2.61 -36.29 -2.04
N LYS A 469 2.19 -35.04 -2.26
CA LYS A 469 2.85 -34.06 -3.12
C LYS A 469 2.41 -32.64 -2.74
N GLY A 470 3.23 -31.65 -3.06
CA GLY A 470 2.92 -30.23 -2.84
C GLY A 470 3.38 -29.71 -1.48
N ILE A 471 3.34 -28.39 -1.32
CA ILE A 471 3.84 -27.69 -0.13
C ILE A 471 2.70 -27.51 0.89
N PRO A 472 2.84 -27.99 2.14
CA PRO A 472 1.85 -27.77 3.20
C PRO A 472 1.50 -26.28 3.34
N GLY A 473 0.20 -25.98 3.39
CA GLY A 473 -0.32 -24.62 3.37
C GLY A 473 -0.78 -24.12 1.99
N VAL A 474 -0.24 -24.64 0.89
CA VAL A 474 -0.65 -24.26 -0.49
C VAL A 474 -1.79 -25.16 -0.97
N THR A 475 -3.04 -24.77 -0.73
CA THR A 475 -4.22 -25.62 -0.94
C THR A 475 -4.58 -25.86 -2.41
N LYS A 476 -4.35 -24.85 -3.26
CA LYS A 476 -4.55 -24.86 -4.72
C LYS A 476 -3.54 -23.96 -5.41
N CYS A 477 -3.26 -24.24 -6.68
CA CYS A 477 -2.44 -23.39 -7.53
C CYS A 477 -3.14 -23.08 -8.86
N TYR A 478 -3.24 -21.80 -9.21
CA TYR A 478 -3.80 -21.27 -10.46
C TYR A 478 -2.67 -20.78 -11.37
N MET A 479 -2.89 -20.78 -12.68
CA MET A 479 -1.90 -20.33 -13.66
C MET A 479 -2.48 -19.23 -14.57
N ARG A 480 -1.74 -18.12 -14.74
CA ARG A 480 -2.08 -17.02 -15.66
C ARG A 480 -0.89 -16.61 -16.53
N GLN A 481 -1.18 -15.98 -17.66
CA GLN A 481 -0.17 -15.23 -18.43
C GLN A 481 -0.06 -13.82 -17.85
N ASP A 482 1.16 -13.38 -17.57
CA ASP A 482 1.46 -12.00 -17.20
C ASP A 482 2.35 -11.33 -18.27
N ASN A 483 2.35 -9.99 -18.32
CA ASN A 483 3.13 -9.22 -19.28
C ASN A 483 4.42 -8.70 -18.63
N ARG A 484 5.44 -9.56 -18.56
CA ARG A 484 6.77 -9.18 -18.09
C ARG A 484 7.35 -8.05 -18.94
N VAL A 485 7.57 -6.90 -18.29
CA VAL A 485 8.30 -5.77 -18.85
C VAL A 485 9.80 -5.94 -18.57
N GLN A 486 10.66 -5.66 -19.54
CA GLN A 486 12.12 -5.63 -19.38
C GLN A 486 12.72 -4.47 -20.16
N TYR A 487 13.73 -3.79 -19.62
CA TYR A 487 14.47 -2.75 -20.35
C TYR A 487 15.55 -3.37 -21.26
N SER A 488 15.46 -3.15 -22.57
CA SER A 488 16.56 -3.49 -23.50
C SER A 488 17.60 -2.37 -23.49
N ASN A 489 18.82 -2.69 -23.07
CA ASN A 489 19.95 -1.76 -23.09
C ASN A 489 20.41 -1.39 -24.52
N ASP A 490 20.14 -2.25 -25.50
CA ASP A 490 20.61 -2.07 -26.89
C ASP A 490 19.75 -1.04 -27.65
N VAL A 491 18.42 -1.19 -27.58
CA VAL A 491 17.46 -0.26 -28.20
C VAL A 491 17.20 0.95 -27.29
N GLY A 492 17.36 0.76 -25.98
CA GLY A 492 17.03 1.75 -24.96
C GLY A 492 15.53 1.90 -24.72
N THR A 493 14.77 0.81 -24.81
CA THR A 493 13.31 0.83 -24.66
C THR A 493 12.84 -0.38 -23.87
N PHE A 494 11.70 -0.25 -23.19
CA PHE A 494 11.04 -1.38 -22.54
C PHE A 494 10.41 -2.32 -23.58
N ALA A 495 10.87 -3.57 -23.60
CA ALA A 495 10.21 -4.67 -24.29
C ALA A 495 9.14 -5.29 -23.38
N ARG A 496 8.09 -5.85 -23.99
CA ARG A 496 7.05 -6.62 -23.28
C ARG A 496 7.06 -8.06 -23.81
N SER A 497 7.18 -9.00 -22.88
CA SER A 497 7.14 -10.45 -23.13
C SER A 497 6.03 -11.06 -22.29
N ARG A 498 5.43 -12.17 -22.74
CA ARG A 498 4.51 -12.92 -21.90
C ARG A 498 5.26 -14.01 -21.17
N GLU A 499 4.96 -14.17 -19.89
CA GLU A 499 5.46 -15.29 -19.08
C GLU A 499 4.31 -15.90 -18.28
N TRP A 500 4.43 -17.19 -17.95
CA TRP A 500 3.51 -17.87 -17.06
C TRP A 500 3.85 -17.56 -15.60
N VAL A 501 2.83 -17.17 -14.83
CA VAL A 501 2.90 -16.86 -13.40
C VAL A 501 1.86 -17.71 -12.69
N LEU A 502 2.21 -18.19 -11.49
CA LEU A 502 1.36 -19.04 -10.67
C LEU A 502 0.82 -18.25 -9.48
N ASP A 503 -0.49 -18.32 -9.22
CA ASP A 503 -1.13 -17.73 -8.03
C ASP A 503 -1.59 -18.86 -7.09
N THR A 504 -1.25 -18.80 -5.81
CA THR A 504 -1.68 -19.82 -4.83
C THR A 504 -2.92 -19.41 -4.05
N ASP A 505 -3.67 -20.40 -3.57
CA ASP A 505 -4.64 -20.28 -2.47
C ASP A 505 -4.00 -20.88 -1.21
N GLY A 506 -3.70 -20.04 -0.22
CA GLY A 506 -2.77 -20.36 0.88
C GLY A 506 -1.33 -19.87 0.65
N CYS A 507 -0.55 -19.84 1.72
CA CYS A 507 0.81 -19.29 1.77
C CYS A 507 1.78 -20.23 2.52
N ASN A 508 2.99 -20.36 1.99
CA ASN A 508 4.17 -20.95 2.64
C ASN A 508 5.42 -20.49 1.86
N LEU A 509 5.75 -19.20 2.01
CA LEU A 509 6.80 -18.53 1.25
C LEU A 509 8.18 -19.16 1.46
N GLU A 510 8.49 -19.62 2.67
CA GLU A 510 9.76 -20.27 3.00
C GLU A 510 10.03 -21.49 2.11
N GLN A 511 9.08 -22.44 2.04
CA GLN A 511 9.29 -23.66 1.26
C GLN A 511 9.24 -23.40 -0.26
N VAL A 512 8.35 -22.52 -0.72
CA VAL A 512 8.21 -22.19 -2.15
C VAL A 512 9.49 -21.54 -2.71
N LEU A 513 10.18 -20.71 -1.91
CA LEU A 513 11.44 -20.07 -2.33
C LEU A 513 12.62 -21.05 -2.46
N THR A 514 12.52 -22.28 -1.95
CA THR A 514 13.58 -23.30 -2.10
C THR A 514 13.48 -24.13 -3.39
N MET A 515 12.40 -23.99 -4.16
CA MET A 515 12.20 -24.74 -5.42
C MET A 515 13.03 -24.14 -6.57
N GLU A 516 13.87 -24.96 -7.21
CA GLU A 516 14.77 -24.54 -8.30
C GLU A 516 14.03 -23.90 -9.51
N ALA A 517 12.81 -24.36 -9.81
CA ALA A 517 12.00 -23.82 -10.91
C ALA A 517 11.36 -22.45 -10.60
N VAL A 518 11.40 -22.00 -9.35
CA VAL A 518 10.81 -20.73 -8.87
C VAL A 518 11.83 -19.60 -8.95
N ASP A 519 11.36 -18.42 -9.34
CA ASP A 519 12.13 -17.17 -9.30
C ASP A 519 11.99 -16.54 -7.91
N SER A 520 12.96 -16.85 -7.04
CA SER A 520 13.05 -16.35 -5.68
C SER A 520 13.34 -14.85 -5.59
N THR A 521 13.66 -14.18 -6.70
CA THR A 521 13.91 -12.72 -6.73
C THR A 521 12.65 -11.89 -6.97
N ARG A 522 11.53 -12.53 -7.36
CA ARG A 522 10.27 -11.86 -7.70
C ARG A 522 9.02 -12.45 -7.04
N THR A 523 9.10 -13.70 -6.56
CA THR A 523 7.99 -14.36 -5.86
C THR A 523 7.63 -13.63 -4.56
N PHE A 524 6.34 -13.35 -4.34
CA PHE A 524 5.86 -12.60 -3.19
C PHE A 524 4.56 -13.19 -2.59
N SER A 525 4.30 -12.87 -1.33
CA SER A 525 3.09 -13.25 -0.58
C SER A 525 2.22 -12.03 -0.28
N ASN A 526 0.93 -12.24 -0.01
CA ASN A 526 0.07 -11.23 0.59
C ASN A 526 0.05 -11.28 2.14
N ASP A 527 0.73 -12.25 2.76
CA ASP A 527 0.95 -12.27 4.21
C ASP A 527 2.21 -11.47 4.58
N ILE A 528 1.97 -10.32 5.20
CA ILE A 528 3.01 -9.38 5.64
C ILE A 528 3.77 -9.92 6.87
N VAL A 529 3.13 -10.76 7.70
CA VAL A 529 3.75 -11.42 8.85
C VAL A 529 4.66 -12.56 8.39
N GLU A 530 4.25 -13.31 7.35
CA GLU A 530 5.09 -14.30 6.68
C GLU A 530 6.34 -13.63 6.07
N ILE A 531 6.16 -12.54 5.32
CA ILE A 531 7.27 -11.77 4.72
C ILE A 531 8.23 -11.23 5.80
N LEU A 532 7.72 -10.75 6.94
CA LEU A 532 8.56 -10.31 8.05
C LEU A 532 9.46 -11.44 8.58
N ASN A 533 8.92 -12.67 8.69
CA ASN A 533 9.66 -13.83 9.21
C ASN A 533 10.69 -14.37 8.20
N VAL A 534 10.36 -14.38 6.89
CA VAL A 534 11.19 -15.01 5.84
C VAL A 534 12.18 -14.04 5.20
N LEU A 535 11.78 -12.78 5.01
CA LEU A 535 12.55 -11.76 4.25
C LEU A 535 12.93 -10.53 5.10
N GLY A 536 12.38 -10.37 6.30
CA GLY A 536 12.75 -9.30 7.23
C GLY A 536 11.98 -7.98 7.07
N ILE A 537 12.33 -7.01 7.92
CA ILE A 537 11.54 -5.78 8.12
C ILE A 537 11.51 -4.85 6.89
N GLU A 538 12.58 -4.77 6.10
CA GLU A 538 12.63 -3.90 4.90
C GLU A 538 11.74 -4.47 3.77
N ALA A 539 11.72 -5.79 3.60
CA ALA A 539 10.81 -6.47 2.70
C ALA A 539 9.34 -6.33 3.16
N CYS A 540 9.10 -6.41 4.47
CA CYS A 540 7.82 -6.13 5.10
C CYS A 540 7.35 -4.68 4.83
N ARG A 541 8.21 -3.67 5.00
CA ARG A 541 7.92 -2.26 4.68
C ARG A 541 7.45 -2.12 3.23
N LYS A 542 8.18 -2.72 2.28
CA LYS A 542 7.82 -2.64 0.85
C LYS A 542 6.57 -3.43 0.49
N ALA A 543 6.34 -4.59 1.09
CA ALA A 543 5.12 -5.38 0.90
C ALA A 543 3.88 -4.65 1.44
N LEU A 544 3.97 -4.08 2.64
CA LEU A 544 2.93 -3.26 3.28
C LEU A 544 2.53 -2.08 2.40
N LEU A 545 3.51 -1.34 1.86
CA LEU A 545 3.28 -0.24 0.91
C LEU A 545 2.57 -0.72 -0.37
N ASN A 546 3.02 -1.83 -0.96
CA ASN A 546 2.44 -2.36 -2.20
C ASN A 546 0.98 -2.82 -1.99
N GLU A 547 0.71 -3.52 -0.88
CA GLU A 547 -0.64 -3.95 -0.48
C GLU A 547 -1.56 -2.75 -0.22
N LEU A 548 -1.10 -1.72 0.49
CA LEU A 548 -1.87 -0.48 0.70
C LEU A 548 -2.17 0.24 -0.61
N ARG A 549 -1.17 0.40 -1.51
CA ARG A 549 -1.38 0.97 -2.85
C ARG A 549 -2.41 0.15 -3.63
N GLN A 550 -2.30 -1.18 -3.64
CA GLN A 550 -3.22 -2.07 -4.34
C GLN A 550 -4.66 -1.99 -3.82
N VAL A 551 -4.86 -1.95 -2.49
CA VAL A 551 -6.19 -1.84 -1.87
C VAL A 551 -6.84 -0.51 -2.22
N ILE A 552 -6.11 0.60 -2.12
CA ILE A 552 -6.63 1.96 -2.38
C ILE A 552 -6.88 2.16 -3.88
N SER A 553 -5.95 1.76 -4.75
CA SER A 553 -6.09 1.97 -6.20
C SER A 553 -7.14 1.08 -6.87
N PHE A 554 -7.64 0.05 -6.19
CA PHE A 554 -8.67 -0.86 -6.71
C PHE A 554 -9.97 -0.12 -7.08
N ASP A 555 -10.34 0.91 -6.33
CA ASP A 555 -11.54 1.73 -6.57
C ASP A 555 -11.29 2.91 -7.55
N GLY A 556 -10.10 2.96 -8.17
CA GLY A 556 -9.65 4.08 -8.99
C GLY A 556 -9.23 5.32 -8.19
N SER A 557 -9.38 5.31 -6.87
CA SER A 557 -8.89 6.35 -5.97
C SER A 557 -7.36 6.44 -5.99
N TYR A 558 -6.83 7.66 -5.88
CA TYR A 558 -5.39 7.91 -5.76
C TYR A 558 -5.08 8.55 -4.40
N VAL A 559 -4.02 8.08 -3.75
CA VAL A 559 -3.42 8.68 -2.56
C VAL A 559 -1.93 8.88 -2.83
N ASN A 560 -1.40 10.06 -2.47
CA ASN A 560 0.00 10.39 -2.72
C ASN A 560 0.95 9.45 -1.94
N TYR A 561 2.01 9.00 -2.61
CA TYR A 561 3.04 8.10 -2.09
C TYR A 561 3.47 8.42 -0.66
N ARG A 562 3.76 9.70 -0.37
CA ARG A 562 4.31 10.12 0.93
C ARG A 562 3.42 9.80 2.12
N HIS A 563 2.09 9.85 1.95
CA HIS A 563 1.15 9.51 3.01
C HIS A 563 1.19 8.01 3.34
N MET A 564 1.25 7.17 2.30
CA MET A 564 1.38 5.72 2.45
C MET A 564 2.74 5.34 3.03
N SER A 565 3.84 5.98 2.60
CA SER A 565 5.17 5.74 3.19
C SER A 565 5.18 6.08 4.67
N VAL A 566 4.84 7.32 5.08
CA VAL A 566 4.87 7.71 6.50
C VAL A 566 4.05 6.75 7.38
N LEU A 567 2.95 6.17 6.86
CA LEU A 567 2.21 5.11 7.55
C LEU A 567 3.02 3.80 7.67
N CYS A 568 3.58 3.28 6.57
CA CYS A 568 4.40 2.08 6.55
C CYS A 568 5.63 2.20 7.46
N ASP A 569 6.28 3.35 7.41
CA ASP A 569 7.53 3.64 8.07
C ASP A 569 7.27 3.72 9.59
N THR A 570 6.19 4.39 10.00
CA THR A 570 5.66 4.35 11.38
C THR A 570 5.34 2.94 11.86
N MET A 571 4.88 2.05 10.97
CA MET A 571 4.59 0.65 11.31
C MET A 571 5.85 -0.25 11.39
N CYS A 572 6.98 0.17 10.82
CA CYS A 572 8.20 -0.65 10.71
C CYS A 572 9.40 -0.13 11.53
N GLN A 573 9.44 1.17 11.88
CA GLN A 573 10.54 1.90 12.55
C GLN A 573 11.22 1.14 13.71
N LYS A 574 10.44 0.45 14.55
CA LYS A 574 10.93 -0.24 15.76
C LYS A 574 11.58 -1.60 15.50
N GLY A 575 11.73 -2.02 14.23
CA GLY A 575 12.32 -3.31 13.85
C GLY A 575 11.37 -4.51 13.97
N HIS A 576 10.14 -4.28 14.45
CA HIS A 576 9.04 -5.25 14.44
C HIS A 576 7.75 -4.56 14.00
N LEU A 577 6.90 -5.29 13.27
CA LEU A 577 5.69 -4.74 12.66
C LEU A 577 4.64 -4.32 13.72
N MET A 578 4.31 -3.04 13.74
CA MET A 578 3.38 -2.42 14.69
C MET A 578 1.98 -2.30 14.10
N SER A 579 0.98 -2.88 14.76
CA SER A 579 -0.42 -2.65 14.39
C SER A 579 -0.90 -1.28 14.88
N ILE A 580 -1.70 -0.60 14.05
CA ILE A 580 -2.28 0.70 14.42
C ILE A 580 -3.61 0.44 15.13
N THR A 581 -3.50 -0.12 16.32
CA THR A 581 -4.59 -0.47 17.24
C THR A 581 -4.16 -0.14 18.68
N ARG A 582 -5.11 -0.09 19.63
CA ARG A 582 -4.80 0.07 21.07
C ARG A 582 -3.66 -0.84 21.56
N HIS A 583 -3.67 -2.10 21.11
CA HIS A 583 -2.68 -3.12 21.50
C HIS A 583 -1.29 -2.93 20.89
N GLY A 584 -1.17 -2.16 19.81
CA GLY A 584 0.12 -1.74 19.26
C GLY A 584 0.57 -0.41 19.84
N ILE A 585 -0.32 0.59 19.89
CA ILE A 585 -0.02 1.94 20.40
C ILE A 585 0.45 1.88 21.86
N ASN A 586 -0.22 1.09 22.72
CA ASN A 586 0.12 0.98 24.15
C ASN A 586 1.43 0.23 24.43
N ARG A 587 2.06 -0.37 23.39
CA ARG A 587 3.41 -0.96 23.46
C ARG A 587 4.53 0.01 23.08
N VAL A 588 4.21 1.19 22.55
CA VAL A 588 5.22 2.22 22.26
C VAL A 588 5.49 3.00 23.54
N GLU A 589 6.78 3.24 23.82
CA GLU A 589 7.21 4.19 24.85
C GLU A 589 6.73 5.60 24.46
N ARG A 590 5.66 6.07 25.12
CA ARG A 590 5.01 7.37 24.94
C ARG A 590 4.47 7.89 26.25
N GLY A 591 4.26 9.21 26.32
CA GLY A 591 3.74 9.88 27.51
C GLY A 591 2.44 9.22 28.03
N PRO A 592 2.28 8.98 29.34
CA PRO A 592 1.08 8.36 29.89
C PRO A 592 -0.19 9.17 29.61
N LEU A 593 -0.11 10.50 29.50
CA LEU A 593 -1.26 11.33 29.10
C LEU A 593 -1.65 11.05 27.65
N MET A 594 -0.67 10.99 26.76
CA MET A 594 -0.85 10.68 25.33
C MET A 594 -1.43 9.28 25.12
N ARG A 595 -0.95 8.26 25.86
CA ARG A 595 -1.56 6.92 25.88
C ARG A 595 -2.98 6.92 26.46
N SER A 596 -3.24 7.67 27.53
CA SER A 596 -4.58 7.77 28.14
C SER A 596 -5.64 8.45 27.25
N SER A 597 -5.23 9.17 26.19
CA SER A 597 -6.13 9.81 25.23
C SER A 597 -6.90 8.80 24.37
N PHE A 598 -6.38 7.57 24.19
CA PHE A 598 -6.86 6.61 23.22
C PHE A 598 -7.38 5.32 23.87
N GLU A 599 -8.70 5.14 23.84
CA GLU A 599 -9.48 3.98 24.31
C GLU A 599 -9.37 3.61 25.82
N GLU A 600 -8.16 3.46 26.39
CA GLU A 600 -7.91 2.74 27.65
C GLU A 600 -7.49 3.64 28.84
N MET A 601 -8.04 4.86 28.91
CA MET A 601 -7.67 5.95 29.86
C MET A 601 -7.39 5.50 31.30
N VAL A 602 -8.33 4.79 31.94
CA VAL A 602 -8.25 4.51 33.39
C VAL A 602 -7.15 3.50 33.71
N GLU A 603 -6.94 2.51 32.86
CA GLU A 603 -5.92 1.47 33.06
C GLU A 603 -4.52 2.07 32.85
N MET A 604 -4.32 2.83 31.77
CA MET A 604 -3.05 3.53 31.49
C MET A 604 -2.65 4.48 32.63
N LEU A 605 -3.59 5.25 33.19
CA LEU A 605 -3.31 6.18 34.29
C LEU A 605 -3.07 5.46 35.63
N MET A 606 -3.70 4.31 35.88
CA MET A 606 -3.44 3.51 37.09
C MET A 606 -2.06 2.87 37.02
N ASP A 607 -1.68 2.25 35.90
CA ASP A 607 -0.35 1.67 35.71
C ASP A 607 0.74 2.74 35.78
N ALA A 608 0.57 3.87 35.09
CA ALA A 608 1.51 5.00 35.17
C ALA A 608 1.70 5.52 36.60
N ALA A 609 0.62 5.58 37.41
CA ALA A 609 0.68 5.94 38.82
C ALA A 609 1.36 4.87 39.69
N CYS A 610 1.21 3.58 39.36
CA CYS A 610 1.88 2.48 40.06
C CYS A 610 3.39 2.43 39.79
N TYR A 611 3.83 2.74 38.57
CA TYR A 611 5.25 2.79 38.19
C TYR A 611 5.90 4.17 38.37
N ALA A 612 5.12 5.19 38.74
CA ALA A 612 5.53 6.60 38.86
C ALA A 612 6.16 7.14 37.56
N GLU A 613 5.51 6.86 36.42
CA GLU A 613 5.92 7.39 35.12
C GLU A 613 5.88 8.93 35.07
N THR A 614 6.80 9.53 34.31
CA THR A 614 6.85 10.98 34.07
C THR A 614 6.49 11.29 32.62
N ASP A 615 5.46 12.10 32.41
CA ASP A 615 5.20 12.68 31.09
C ASP A 615 6.20 13.81 30.79
N HIS A 616 6.51 14.01 29.52
CA HIS A 616 7.46 15.02 29.04
C HIS A 616 6.81 16.16 28.24
N MET A 617 5.49 16.12 28.01
CA MET A 617 4.73 17.21 27.39
C MET A 617 5.24 17.62 25.99
N ARG A 618 5.62 16.65 25.15
CA ARG A 618 6.24 16.90 23.83
C ARG A 618 5.33 16.64 22.63
N GLY A 619 4.32 15.79 22.81
CA GLY A 619 3.29 15.50 21.83
C GLY A 619 2.20 16.57 21.78
N VAL A 620 1.15 16.25 21.02
CA VAL A 620 0.07 17.20 20.68
C VAL A 620 -1.08 17.09 21.68
N SER A 621 -1.55 15.86 21.94
CA SER A 621 -2.72 15.60 22.79
C SER A 621 -2.55 16.08 24.23
N GLU A 622 -1.41 15.81 24.86
CA GLU A 622 -1.17 16.18 26.25
C GLU A 622 -1.07 17.70 26.46
N ASN A 623 -0.48 18.43 25.51
CA ASN A 623 -0.43 19.89 25.54
C ASN A 623 -1.83 20.51 25.38
N ILE A 624 -2.66 19.94 24.50
CA ILE A 624 -4.07 20.32 24.37
C ILE A 624 -4.85 20.05 25.67
N MET A 625 -4.63 18.90 26.33
CA MET A 625 -5.27 18.57 27.61
C MET A 625 -4.95 19.57 28.72
N LEU A 626 -3.73 20.11 28.78
CA LEU A 626 -3.33 21.12 29.75
C LEU A 626 -3.64 22.57 29.33
N GLY A 627 -4.22 22.79 28.14
CA GLY A 627 -4.47 24.13 27.60
C GLY A 627 -3.19 24.90 27.27
N GLN A 628 -2.10 24.20 26.97
CA GLN A 628 -0.81 24.77 26.59
C GLN A 628 -0.69 24.86 25.06
N LEU A 629 0.24 25.70 24.58
CA LEU A 629 0.52 25.81 23.16
C LEU A 629 1.27 24.56 22.69
N ALA A 630 0.59 23.67 21.96
CA ALA A 630 1.20 22.44 21.45
C ALA A 630 2.32 22.74 20.44
N PRO A 631 3.48 22.07 20.50
CA PRO A 631 4.61 22.31 19.60
C PRO A 631 4.33 21.70 18.22
N ILE A 632 3.69 22.48 17.34
CA ILE A 632 3.29 22.06 15.99
C ILE A 632 3.06 23.28 15.09
N GLY A 633 3.41 23.19 13.80
CA GLY A 633 3.23 24.27 12.84
C GLY A 633 3.88 25.59 13.30
N THR A 634 3.08 26.66 13.40
CA THR A 634 3.53 27.99 13.84
C THR A 634 4.01 28.05 15.30
N ALA A 635 3.77 27.02 16.10
CA ALA A 635 4.25 26.89 17.48
C ALA A 635 5.51 26.03 17.62
N GLU A 636 6.12 25.59 16.51
CA GLU A 636 7.40 24.86 16.53
C GLU A 636 8.61 25.78 16.83
N CYS A 637 8.44 27.11 16.71
CA CYS A 637 9.48 28.10 16.98
C CYS A 637 8.99 29.22 17.92
N GLU A 638 9.92 29.78 18.69
CA GLU A 638 9.68 30.93 19.56
C GLU A 638 10.02 32.24 18.84
N LEU A 639 9.20 33.28 19.05
CA LEU A 639 9.44 34.61 18.51
C LEU A 639 10.19 35.48 19.53
N LEU A 640 11.41 35.88 19.18
CA LEU A 640 12.25 36.77 19.98
C LEU A 640 12.33 38.16 19.33
N ILE A 641 12.32 39.20 20.16
CA ILE A 641 12.43 40.60 19.71
C ILE A 641 13.91 40.96 19.57
N ASP A 642 14.31 41.29 18.34
CA ASP A 642 15.62 41.84 18.03
C ASP A 642 15.69 43.31 18.52
N THR A 643 16.36 43.53 19.65
CA THR A 643 16.47 44.84 20.28
C THR A 643 17.29 45.84 19.45
N ASP A 644 18.22 45.35 18.65
CA ASP A 644 19.16 46.20 17.91
C ASP A 644 18.45 46.76 16.68
N LYS A 645 17.69 45.91 15.96
CA LYS A 645 16.77 46.37 14.90
C LYS A 645 15.64 47.26 15.44
N LEU A 646 15.20 47.05 16.69
CA LEU A 646 14.18 47.89 17.32
C LEU A 646 14.66 49.32 17.60
N VAL A 647 15.97 49.56 17.76
CA VAL A 647 16.55 50.92 17.88
C VAL A 647 16.49 51.67 16.55
N ASP A 648 16.69 50.98 15.42
CA ASP A 648 16.57 51.55 14.07
C ASP A 648 15.10 51.73 13.63
N ALA A 649 14.15 51.03 14.27
CA ALA A 649 12.72 51.08 13.98
C ALA A 649 12.09 52.42 14.41
N ARG A 650 12.21 53.42 13.54
CA ARG A 650 11.52 54.71 13.71
C ARG A 650 10.00 54.53 13.65
N PRO A 651 9.23 55.08 14.61
CA PRO A 651 7.78 55.09 14.49
C PRO A 651 7.37 55.96 13.29
N VAL A 652 6.71 55.35 12.31
CA VAL A 652 6.03 56.08 11.23
C VAL A 652 4.74 56.64 11.82
N LEU A 653 4.83 57.84 12.39
CA LEU A 653 3.66 58.61 12.77
C LEU A 653 2.85 58.95 11.51
N PRO A 654 1.51 58.89 11.53
CA PRO A 654 0.67 59.41 10.46
C PRO A 654 0.98 60.88 10.18
N GLU A 655 0.93 61.31 8.91
CA GLU A 655 1.41 62.65 8.52
C GLU A 655 0.67 63.80 9.21
N ASP A 656 -0.58 63.59 9.65
CA ASP A 656 -1.36 64.57 10.44
C ASP A 656 -0.64 65.03 11.72
N ASP A 657 0.13 64.13 12.37
CA ASP A 657 0.83 64.43 13.63
C ASP A 657 2.16 65.20 13.39
N LEU A 658 2.72 65.09 12.17
CA LEU A 658 3.82 65.96 11.73
C LEU A 658 3.35 67.40 11.53
N VAL A 659 2.13 67.62 11.01
CA VAL A 659 1.56 68.97 10.82
C VAL A 659 1.37 69.67 12.17
N LEU A 660 0.85 68.97 13.18
CA LEU A 660 0.76 69.46 14.56
C LEU A 660 2.15 69.85 15.13
N ARG A 661 3.17 69.04 14.84
CA ARG A 661 4.54 69.23 15.32
C ARG A 661 5.33 70.32 14.59
N GLU A 662 4.93 70.71 13.38
CA GLU A 662 5.43 71.92 12.70
C GLU A 662 4.65 73.17 13.12
N ALA A 663 3.32 73.11 13.24
CA ALA A 663 2.52 74.21 13.76
C ALA A 663 2.98 74.67 15.16
N ALA A 664 3.33 73.71 16.03
CA ALA A 664 3.87 73.97 17.37
C ALA A 664 5.28 74.60 17.39
N LYS A 665 6.00 74.66 16.26
CA LYS A 665 7.28 75.40 16.15
C LYS A 665 7.06 76.87 15.79
N ASP A 666 6.06 77.18 14.96
CA ASP A 666 5.77 78.55 14.53
C ASP A 666 5.01 79.34 15.61
N THR A 667 4.19 78.69 16.44
CA THR A 667 3.63 79.30 17.66
C THR A 667 4.63 79.26 18.81
N GLY A 668 5.66 80.11 18.73
CA GLY A 668 6.75 80.17 19.71
C GLY A 668 6.38 80.72 21.09
N ASP A 669 5.59 79.97 21.87
CA ASP A 669 5.25 80.30 23.26
C ASP A 669 5.20 79.04 24.18
N MET A 670 5.61 79.22 25.43
CA MET A 670 5.55 78.31 26.59
C MET A 670 5.87 76.79 26.43
N ALA A 671 7.13 76.46 26.70
CA ALA A 671 7.53 75.40 27.66
C ALA A 671 6.85 74.01 27.59
N VAL A 672 7.36 73.14 26.71
CA VAL A 672 7.47 71.70 26.99
C VAL A 672 8.91 71.41 27.42
N GLY A 673 9.07 70.68 28.53
CA GLY A 673 10.39 70.37 29.09
C GLY A 673 11.17 69.30 28.31
N ASP A 674 12.47 69.21 28.59
CA ASP A 674 13.37 68.16 28.07
C ASP A 674 13.05 66.81 28.75
N SER A 675 11.97 66.16 28.32
CA SER A 675 11.59 64.82 28.76
C SER A 675 12.37 63.76 27.98
N THR A 676 13.10 62.91 28.71
CA THR A 676 13.85 61.81 28.10
C THR A 676 12.92 60.82 27.39
N PRO A 677 13.36 60.10 26.33
CA PRO A 677 12.47 59.30 25.46
C PRO A 677 11.68 58.14 26.09
N ARG A 678 11.79 57.90 27.40
CA ARG A 678 11.01 56.86 28.11
C ARG A 678 9.55 57.24 28.30
N ASP A 679 9.26 58.46 28.73
CA ASP A 679 7.91 58.82 29.20
C ASP A 679 6.88 58.92 28.06
N ALA A 680 7.36 58.97 26.79
CA ALA A 680 6.52 58.90 25.60
C ALA A 680 6.21 57.45 25.15
N ALA A 681 6.99 56.45 25.59
CA ALA A 681 6.81 55.06 25.19
C ALA A 681 5.62 54.41 25.92
N ASP A 682 5.46 54.68 27.22
CA ASP A 682 4.40 54.09 28.06
C ASP A 682 2.98 54.49 27.61
N VAL A 683 2.83 55.58 26.85
CA VAL A 683 1.54 55.99 26.24
C VAL A 683 1.26 55.25 24.92
N ALA A 684 2.30 54.78 24.22
CA ALA A 684 2.18 54.12 22.92
C ALA A 684 1.89 52.61 23.00
N PHE A 685 2.37 51.93 24.05
CA PHE A 685 2.18 50.48 24.21
C PHE A 685 0.73 50.03 24.44
N GLY A 686 -0.18 50.95 24.78
CA GLY A 686 -1.60 50.62 25.03
C GLY A 686 -2.43 50.25 23.79
N ASN A 687 -1.96 50.54 22.57
CA ASN A 687 -2.74 50.45 21.33
C ASN A 687 -2.04 49.65 20.20
N ILE A 688 -1.19 48.67 20.54
CA ILE A 688 -0.61 47.74 19.54
C ILE A 688 -1.66 46.67 19.18
N SER A 689 -2.67 47.06 18.42
CA SER A 689 -3.59 46.13 17.76
C SER A 689 -2.84 45.32 16.69
N SER A 690 -2.97 43.99 16.73
CA SER A 690 -2.47 43.13 15.66
C SER A 690 -3.04 43.55 14.29
N PRO A 691 -2.29 43.42 13.18
CA PRO A 691 -2.69 43.89 11.85
C PRO A 691 -3.78 43.04 11.16
N MET A 692 -4.69 42.46 11.94
CA MET A 692 -5.84 41.66 11.50
C MET A 692 -7.10 42.04 12.31
N ALA A 693 -7.36 43.35 12.43
CA ALA A 693 -8.50 43.91 13.15
C ALA A 693 -9.18 45.02 12.35
N GLY A 694 -9.77 44.66 11.20
CA GLY A 694 -10.62 45.56 10.42
C GLY A 694 -11.97 45.79 11.12
N GLU A 695 -12.18 47.02 11.59
CA GLU A 695 -13.48 47.63 11.93
C GLU A 695 -14.44 46.83 12.84
N TRP A 696 -14.15 46.77 14.15
CA TRP A 696 -15.22 46.69 15.16
C TRP A 696 -14.90 47.50 16.44
N SER A 697 -14.97 48.84 16.35
CA SER A 697 -14.75 49.75 17.48
C SER A 697 -16.03 49.98 18.32
N GLY A 698 -16.38 49.01 19.17
CA GLY A 698 -17.38 49.16 20.22
C GLY A 698 -16.74 49.44 21.58
N GLY A 699 -16.49 50.72 21.91
CA GLY A 699 -15.83 51.08 23.18
C GLY A 699 -16.73 50.96 24.41
N TYR A 700 -16.21 50.38 25.50
CA TYR A 700 -16.87 50.31 26.81
C TYR A 700 -15.94 50.84 27.90
N ASP A 701 -16.37 51.89 28.61
CA ASP A 701 -15.65 52.46 29.76
C ASP A 701 -15.89 51.66 31.05
N GLY A 702 -14.94 51.69 31.99
CA GLY A 702 -14.91 50.83 33.18
C GLY A 702 -15.72 51.38 34.35
N GLY A 703 -17.02 51.04 34.45
CA GLY A 703 -17.94 51.69 35.40
C GLY A 703 -18.96 50.82 36.14
N MET A 704 -18.50 49.95 37.06
CA MET A 704 -19.17 49.56 38.33
C MET A 704 -20.63 49.01 38.36
N LEU A 705 -20.79 47.90 39.11
CA LEU A 705 -22.03 47.36 39.74
C LEU A 705 -23.04 46.55 38.90
N SER A 706 -23.64 45.56 39.57
CA SER A 706 -24.70 44.65 39.13
C SER A 706 -25.99 44.92 39.94
N PRO A 707 -27.11 44.18 39.77
CA PRO A 707 -27.80 43.74 38.54
C PRO A 707 -29.33 44.02 38.58
N THR A 708 -30.05 44.14 37.45
CA THR A 708 -31.51 43.83 37.39
C THR A 708 -32.11 43.65 35.98
N SER A 709 -33.04 42.69 35.91
CA SER A 709 -34.15 42.46 34.96
C SER A 709 -34.68 43.65 34.11
N GLY A 710 -34.98 43.41 32.83
CA GLY A 710 -35.74 44.31 31.93
C GLY A 710 -36.11 43.64 30.59
N MET A 711 -37.30 43.89 30.06
CA MET A 711 -37.92 43.12 28.95
C MET A 711 -38.20 43.98 27.69
N MET A 712 -38.32 43.33 26.52
CA MET A 712 -39.05 43.74 25.30
C MET A 712 -38.42 44.67 24.22
N ALA A 713 -38.93 44.48 23.00
CA ALA A 713 -39.15 45.42 21.89
C ALA A 713 -38.10 45.58 20.75
N SER A 714 -38.39 44.82 19.67
CA SER A 714 -38.03 44.97 18.25
C SER A 714 -37.97 46.37 17.60
N GLY A 715 -37.17 46.50 16.53
CA GLY A 715 -37.34 47.51 15.47
C GLY A 715 -36.50 47.23 14.20
N MET A 716 -37.13 47.21 13.02
CA MET A 716 -36.47 47.08 11.70
C MET A 716 -36.68 48.33 10.86
N TYR A 717 -35.73 48.69 9.98
CA TYR A 717 -36.01 49.22 8.63
C TYR A 717 -34.78 49.16 7.70
N ASP A 718 -35.04 49.04 6.40
CA ASP A 718 -34.05 48.83 5.32
C ASP A 718 -33.45 50.12 4.73
N ALA A 719 -32.42 49.95 3.89
CA ALA A 719 -32.00 50.92 2.86
C ALA A 719 -31.75 50.20 1.51
N MET A 720 -32.01 50.88 0.39
CA MET A 720 -32.23 50.24 -0.93
C MET A 720 -31.11 50.48 -1.96
N SER A 721 -30.91 49.54 -2.87
CA SER A 721 -30.13 49.73 -4.13
C SER A 721 -31.01 50.28 -5.27
N PRO A 722 -30.43 50.94 -6.29
CA PRO A 722 -30.16 50.24 -7.56
C PRO A 722 -28.82 50.64 -8.23
N GLY A 723 -28.15 49.84 -9.07
CA GLY A 723 -28.44 48.49 -9.60
C GLY A 723 -28.96 48.48 -11.05
N GLY A 724 -28.63 47.55 -11.95
CA GLY A 724 -27.65 46.44 -11.88
C GLY A 724 -26.28 46.83 -12.47
N ALA A 725 -25.67 46.12 -13.43
CA ALA A 725 -26.06 44.90 -14.19
C ALA A 725 -24.82 44.37 -14.98
N PHE A 726 -24.75 43.19 -15.61
CA PHE A 726 -25.66 42.04 -15.79
C PHE A 726 -24.85 40.78 -16.22
N SER A 727 -25.26 39.57 -15.81
CA SER A 727 -24.79 38.26 -16.35
C SER A 727 -25.96 37.26 -16.40
N PRO A 728 -25.98 36.26 -17.31
CA PRO A 728 -27.05 35.27 -17.40
C PRO A 728 -26.95 34.17 -16.32
N THR A 729 -28.08 33.53 -16.00
CA THR A 729 -28.30 32.79 -14.75
C THR A 729 -28.84 31.37 -14.95
N SER A 730 -28.65 30.52 -13.94
CA SER A 730 -29.69 29.61 -13.45
C SER A 730 -29.46 29.31 -11.96
N TYR A 731 -30.54 29.02 -11.21
CA TYR A 731 -30.58 29.02 -9.73
C TYR A 731 -31.22 27.74 -9.18
N ALA A 732 -30.79 27.34 -7.97
CA ALA A 732 -31.66 26.82 -6.91
C ALA A 732 -30.99 27.04 -5.54
N GLN A 733 -31.77 27.42 -4.51
CA GLN A 733 -31.30 27.56 -3.12
C GLN A 733 -32.05 26.58 -2.21
N SER A 734 -31.38 26.15 -1.14
CA SER A 734 -31.96 25.43 0.00
C SER A 734 -32.31 26.37 1.16
N PRO A 735 -33.18 25.94 2.09
CA PRO A 735 -32.98 26.30 3.49
C PRO A 735 -33.32 25.18 4.49
N GLY A 736 -32.75 25.28 5.70
CA GLY A 736 -33.28 24.63 6.92
C GLY A 736 -32.55 23.36 7.37
N SER A 737 -31.74 23.49 8.42
CA SER A 737 -31.08 22.37 9.12
C SER A 737 -31.82 21.98 10.40
N ALA A 738 -31.67 20.73 10.82
CA ALA A 738 -32.05 20.25 12.15
C ALA A 738 -31.01 19.23 12.63
N LEU A 739 -30.49 19.43 13.86
CA LEU A 739 -29.50 18.54 14.48
C LEU A 739 -30.22 17.45 15.30
N MET A 740 -29.84 16.18 15.09
CA MET A 740 -30.20 15.05 15.97
C MET A 740 -29.04 14.06 16.06
N SER A 741 -28.79 13.56 17.28
CA SER A 741 -27.76 12.56 17.60
C SER A 741 -28.37 11.16 17.84
N PRO A 742 -27.62 10.07 17.62
CA PRO A 742 -28.08 8.71 17.89
C PRO A 742 -27.93 8.32 19.39
N PHE A 743 -28.71 7.30 19.79
CA PHE A 743 -28.97 6.89 21.19
C PHE A 743 -28.14 5.70 21.69
N SER A 744 -28.10 5.53 23.02
CA SER A 744 -28.13 4.25 23.76
C SER A 744 -28.42 4.49 25.26
N PRO A 745 -28.84 3.49 26.08
CA PRO A 745 -30.01 2.63 25.86
C PRO A 745 -30.81 2.27 27.15
N SER A 746 -32.16 2.16 27.13
CA SER A 746 -32.91 1.36 28.16
C SER A 746 -34.41 1.10 27.89
N ALA A 747 -34.80 -0.19 27.95
CA ALA A 747 -36.03 -0.82 28.52
C ALA A 747 -37.47 -0.23 28.40
N MET A 748 -38.40 -1.13 28.01
CA MET A 748 -39.86 -1.17 28.34
C MET A 748 -40.79 -0.06 27.77
N SER A 749 -42.09 -0.25 27.50
CA SER A 749 -42.95 -1.46 27.41
C SER A 749 -44.20 -1.16 26.53
N GLU A 750 -45.11 -2.12 26.39
CA GLU A 750 -46.39 -2.05 25.64
C GLU A 750 -47.33 -0.92 26.11
N PHE A 751 -48.03 -0.23 25.18
CA PHE A 751 -49.53 -0.21 25.07
C PHE A 751 -50.07 0.67 23.92
N THR A 752 -51.22 0.27 23.38
CA THR A 752 -52.17 1.06 22.53
C THR A 752 -53.53 1.06 23.27
N PRO A 753 -54.56 1.94 23.02
CA PRO A 753 -55.12 2.23 21.67
C PRO A 753 -55.91 3.57 21.48
N SER A 754 -56.64 3.66 20.35
CA SER A 754 -57.84 4.50 20.06
C SER A 754 -57.60 6.01 19.77
N ALA A 755 -58.06 6.65 18.67
CA ALA A 755 -59.38 6.82 17.98
C ALA A 755 -59.93 8.25 18.26
N SER A 756 -60.73 8.97 17.44
CA SER A 756 -61.25 8.90 16.04
C SER A 756 -61.81 10.32 15.67
N VAL A 757 -62.09 10.74 14.42
CA VAL A 757 -63.35 10.57 13.62
C VAL A 757 -63.30 11.51 12.37
N GLY A 758 -63.88 11.09 11.22
CA GLY A 758 -64.36 11.96 10.11
C GLY A 758 -63.33 12.35 9.03
N GLY A 759 -63.62 12.44 7.71
CA GLY A 759 -64.85 12.25 6.93
C GLY A 759 -65.25 13.51 6.12
N GLY A 760 -65.61 13.50 4.83
CA GLY A 760 -65.60 12.44 3.79
C GLY A 760 -66.64 12.70 2.68
N MET A 761 -66.29 12.59 1.39
CA MET A 761 -67.22 12.53 0.24
C MET A 761 -66.63 11.77 -0.96
N THR A 762 -67.49 11.19 -1.81
CA THR A 762 -67.16 10.36 -3.00
C THR A 762 -68.05 10.77 -4.19
N PRO A 763 -67.89 10.22 -5.42
CA PRO A 763 -68.23 8.82 -5.79
C PRO A 763 -67.07 8.12 -6.56
N PHE A 764 -67.17 7.00 -7.28
CA PHE A 764 -68.26 6.08 -7.66
C PHE A 764 -67.73 4.61 -7.76
N SER A 765 -68.64 3.63 -7.80
CA SER A 765 -68.42 2.19 -8.10
C SER A 765 -69.51 1.73 -9.11
N PRO A 766 -70.02 0.47 -9.24
CA PRO A 766 -69.74 -0.86 -8.63
C PRO A 766 -69.12 -1.83 -9.70
N PHE A 767 -69.14 -3.17 -9.72
CA PHE A 767 -69.82 -4.32 -9.03
C PHE A 767 -68.86 -5.54 -9.04
N SER A 768 -69.01 -6.63 -8.29
CA SER A 768 -69.54 -6.85 -6.92
C SER A 768 -69.31 -8.32 -6.47
N GLU A 769 -68.73 -8.50 -5.28
CA GLU A 769 -69.11 -9.45 -4.21
C GLU A 769 -69.53 -10.93 -4.49
N ALA A 770 -68.89 -11.85 -3.76
CA ALA A 770 -69.57 -12.80 -2.86
C ALA A 770 -68.59 -13.44 -1.83
N GLY A 771 -69.06 -13.73 -0.61
CA GLY A 771 -68.37 -14.54 0.42
C GLY A 771 -69.39 -15.47 1.12
N PRO A 772 -69.25 -15.84 2.42
CA PRO A 772 -68.10 -15.65 3.32
C PRO A 772 -67.81 -16.81 4.34
N MET A 773 -66.75 -16.68 5.14
CA MET A 773 -66.55 -17.18 6.53
C MET A 773 -66.42 -18.71 6.89
N THR A 774 -65.19 -19.10 7.29
CA THR A 774 -64.81 -19.92 8.49
C THR A 774 -65.19 -21.42 8.60
N PRO A 775 -64.54 -22.20 9.51
CA PRO A 775 -63.13 -22.19 9.95
C PRO A 775 -62.48 -23.61 9.94
N GLY A 776 -61.13 -23.72 9.95
CA GLY A 776 -60.48 -25.03 10.12
C GLY A 776 -58.94 -25.08 10.11
N SER A 777 -58.38 -25.37 11.29
CA SER A 777 -57.24 -26.25 11.62
C SER A 777 -56.13 -26.64 10.61
N ALA A 778 -54.91 -26.65 11.18
CA ALA A 778 -53.84 -27.65 11.02
C ALA A 778 -52.81 -27.58 9.86
N LEU A 779 -51.54 -27.47 10.29
CA LEU A 779 -50.35 -28.23 9.87
C LEU A 779 -49.81 -28.16 8.42
N SER A 780 -48.49 -27.94 8.35
CA SER A 780 -47.60 -28.35 7.25
C SER A 780 -47.71 -29.86 6.97
N PRO A 781 -47.39 -30.33 5.75
CA PRO A 781 -45.98 -30.68 5.52
C PRO A 781 -45.45 -30.49 4.08
N SER A 782 -44.15 -30.72 3.95
CA SER A 782 -43.41 -30.98 2.71
C SER A 782 -43.82 -32.31 2.03
N TYR A 783 -43.56 -32.45 0.72
CA TYR A 783 -42.59 -33.41 0.16
C TYR A 783 -42.43 -33.32 -1.38
N SER A 784 -41.30 -33.81 -1.90
CA SER A 784 -40.99 -34.15 -3.30
C SER A 784 -41.32 -35.66 -3.56
N PRO A 785 -40.93 -36.39 -4.65
CA PRO A 785 -40.01 -36.11 -5.78
C PRO A 785 -40.40 -36.75 -7.16
N THR A 786 -39.39 -37.09 -7.99
CA THR A 786 -39.32 -38.13 -9.07
C THR A 786 -39.75 -37.87 -10.53
N SER A 787 -39.16 -38.66 -11.44
CA SER A 787 -39.21 -38.71 -12.92
C SER A 787 -38.96 -40.19 -13.36
N PRO A 788 -38.72 -40.62 -14.64
CA PRO A 788 -38.69 -39.94 -15.96
C PRO A 788 -39.31 -40.74 -17.17
N SER A 789 -39.12 -40.24 -18.41
CA SER A 789 -39.16 -40.95 -19.74
C SER A 789 -40.55 -41.23 -20.40
N SER A 790 -40.74 -41.56 -21.71
CA SER A 790 -39.81 -41.67 -22.87
C SER A 790 -40.50 -41.69 -24.28
N GLY A 791 -39.94 -40.98 -25.28
CA GLY A 791 -40.02 -41.22 -26.75
C GLY A 791 -41.36 -41.01 -27.53
N PRO A 792 -41.38 -41.03 -28.90
CA PRO A 792 -40.26 -41.13 -29.86
C PRO A 792 -40.30 -40.24 -31.16
N ALA A 793 -39.18 -40.27 -31.93
CA ALA A 793 -39.04 -40.22 -33.42
C ALA A 793 -38.94 -38.90 -34.27
N SER A 794 -37.71 -38.66 -34.79
CA SER A 794 -37.35 -38.07 -36.13
C SER A 794 -37.62 -36.56 -36.41
N THR A 795 -36.94 -35.84 -37.33
CA THR A 795 -35.95 -36.12 -38.41
C THR A 795 -34.72 -35.15 -38.36
N ALA A 796 -33.78 -35.23 -39.31
CA ALA A 796 -32.50 -34.48 -39.32
C ALA A 796 -32.35 -33.47 -40.49
N MET A 797 -31.41 -32.51 -40.37
CA MET A 797 -30.61 -31.94 -41.49
C MET A 797 -29.35 -31.19 -40.96
N SER A 798 -28.37 -30.96 -41.84
CA SER A 798 -27.01 -30.42 -41.53
C SER A 798 -26.76 -28.99 -42.10
N PRO A 799 -25.66 -28.28 -41.76
CA PRO A 799 -25.55 -26.82 -41.95
C PRO A 799 -24.89 -26.36 -43.26
N SER A 800 -24.90 -25.03 -43.50
CA SER A 800 -24.14 -24.33 -44.55
C SER A 800 -23.66 -22.93 -44.08
N TYR A 801 -22.75 -22.29 -44.82
CA TYR A 801 -21.83 -21.26 -44.28
C TYR A 801 -21.47 -20.15 -45.31
N SER A 802 -21.35 -18.89 -44.86
CA SER A 802 -20.71 -17.72 -45.56
C SER A 802 -21.38 -17.18 -46.86
N PRO A 803 -20.95 -16.05 -47.49
CA PRO A 803 -20.04 -14.96 -47.06
C PRO A 803 -20.50 -13.48 -47.36
N THR A 804 -19.74 -12.50 -46.83
CA THR A 804 -19.42 -11.13 -47.35
C THR A 804 -20.49 -10.05 -47.70
N SER A 805 -20.43 -8.90 -46.98
CA SER A 805 -20.04 -7.52 -47.42
C SER A 805 -20.69 -6.85 -48.68
N PRO A 806 -20.44 -5.54 -49.00
CA PRO A 806 -19.73 -4.47 -48.26
C PRO A 806 -20.49 -3.11 -48.16
N ALA A 807 -19.98 -2.21 -47.31
CA ALA A 807 -19.85 -0.76 -47.56
C ALA A 807 -18.75 -0.20 -46.64
#